data_AF-A0A1S3I0H1-F1
#
_entry.id   AF-A0A1S3I0H1-F1
#
_cell.length_a   1.000
_cell.length_b   1.000
_cell.length_c   1.000
_cell.angle_alpha   90.00
_cell.angle_beta   90.00
_cell.angle_gamma   90.00
#
_symmetry.space_group_name_H-M   'P 1'
#
loop_
_entity.id
_entity.type
_entity.pdbx_description
1 polymer ?
#
loop_
_entity_poly.entity_id
_entity_poly.type
_entity_poly.pdbx_seq_one_letter_code
_entity_poly.pdbx_strand_id
1 'polypeptide(L)'
;MDGIKAKDKHLKGREGDSVVDSKRALNSASPSSEGSSSVVPLTEVEGQFTKLCTELNVPDNVKKKTWKEWIDMLSSDMDIKSDYMPWLACLLYSAATDCRVPYGMTDPQVQALESPVFTVTKLLQKTDLGIRPFFERLRALKEHGKLSTTVKQNVLGLEKKYCIVAALYDKLEKILAQIFREETENGSYSCLPNAVPDSELSDLQQKKSLIWTAFVLTKGALDMGDSELIFSFYLLLCSIDHVLRLTPSFMLNPPFDTVRRECCENVDPYCMLKELCEQFVVRYEEVKAVCVNFWEPFLSSLPHTQGELDLTRIQTAYLQNHQKLGDINELLFLTKSPVLLPTVPNGQSSDTPKPDTVPMTPVRAALSSVQQLNEVLEGCKDTPSSELVNFFKVSALDMGDSELIFSFYLLLCSIDHVLRLTPSFMLNPPFDTVRRECCENVDPYCMLKELCEQFVVRYEEVKAVCVNFWEPFLSSLPHTQGELDLTRIQTAYLQNHQKLGDINELLFLTKSPVLLPSVSNGQSMDTPKPDTVPMTPVRAALSSVQQLNEVLEGCKDTPSSELVNFFKSCTSNPQPDIEDRVRHLEERFVDGFCQVMGKNKKSISQQRYQLAVRLYYRVLEKMLKAEKDRLSRADFSTLLNNDTFHKSLLACAVEVVMAAYASTG
;
A
#
# COMPACT_ATOMS: atom_id res chain seq x y z
N MET A 1 78.50 -22.06 -17.86
CA MET A 1 77.98 -22.17 -16.48
C MET A 1 76.47 -21.94 -16.52
N ASP A 2 75.70 -22.74 -17.26
CA ASP A 2 75.45 -24.20 -17.16
C ASP A 2 74.36 -24.48 -16.11
N GLY A 3 73.19 -25.02 -16.45
CA GLY A 3 72.61 -25.27 -17.77
C GLY A 3 71.28 -26.03 -17.69
N ILE A 4 70.67 -26.29 -18.87
CA ILE A 4 70.08 -27.61 -19.26
C ILE A 4 68.85 -28.10 -18.44
N LYS A 5 67.67 -28.42 -19.00
CA LYS A 5 67.24 -28.65 -20.39
C LYS A 5 65.71 -28.51 -20.53
N ALA A 6 65.23 -28.21 -21.73
CA ALA A 6 63.82 -28.29 -22.10
C ALA A 6 63.32 -29.74 -22.23
N LYS A 7 62.00 -29.93 -22.12
CA LYS A 7 61.29 -31.00 -22.83
C LYS A 7 59.84 -30.60 -23.14
N ASP A 8 59.66 -30.06 -24.32
CA ASP A 8 58.36 -29.87 -24.95
C ASP A 8 57.85 -31.21 -25.51
N LYS A 9 56.56 -31.53 -25.35
CA LYS A 9 55.90 -32.61 -26.11
C LYS A 9 54.37 -32.49 -26.13
N HIS A 10 53.88 -32.02 -27.27
CA HIS A 10 52.48 -31.92 -27.66
C HIS A 10 51.79 -33.31 -27.79
N LEU A 11 50.57 -33.46 -27.26
CA LEU A 11 49.48 -34.39 -27.68
C LEU A 11 48.30 -34.25 -26.67
N LYS A 12 47.33 -33.34 -26.84
CA LYS A 12 46.13 -33.44 -27.71
C LYS A 12 45.15 -34.56 -27.28
N GLY A 13 44.09 -34.23 -26.55
CA GLY A 13 42.90 -35.09 -26.37
C GLY A 13 42.08 -34.87 -25.08
N ARG A 14 40.74 -34.83 -25.22
CA ARG A 14 39.68 -34.89 -24.18
C ARG A 14 39.52 -33.73 -23.18
N GLU A 15 38.89 -32.67 -23.65
CA GLU A 15 37.76 -32.05 -22.93
C GLU A 15 36.49 -32.33 -23.76
N GLY A 16 35.49 -33.01 -23.21
CA GLY A 16 34.30 -33.38 -24.00
C GLY A 16 33.34 -34.45 -23.47
N ASP A 17 33.63 -35.15 -22.36
CA ASP A 17 32.80 -36.29 -21.91
C ASP A 17 31.83 -35.98 -20.73
N SER A 18 31.97 -34.87 -19.99
CA SER A 18 31.17 -34.62 -18.77
C SER A 18 29.73 -34.09 -18.99
N VAL A 19 29.42 -33.56 -20.17
CA VAL A 19 28.07 -33.00 -20.49
C VAL A 19 27.17 -34.03 -21.19
N VAL A 20 27.76 -35.10 -21.74
CA VAL A 20 27.03 -36.14 -22.47
C VAL A 20 26.39 -37.16 -21.53
N ASP A 21 27.07 -37.52 -20.43
CA ASP A 21 26.55 -38.52 -19.48
C ASP A 21 25.29 -38.04 -18.73
N SER A 22 25.20 -36.76 -18.34
CA SER A 22 24.00 -36.18 -17.72
C SER A 22 22.79 -36.15 -18.67
N LYS A 23 23.00 -36.07 -19.99
CA LYS A 23 21.91 -36.18 -20.99
C LYS A 23 21.44 -37.63 -21.20
N ARG A 24 22.21 -38.63 -20.76
CA ARG A 24 21.90 -40.05 -20.98
C ARG A 24 21.12 -40.68 -19.82
N ALA A 25 21.34 -40.20 -18.59
CA ALA A 25 20.73 -40.75 -17.38
C ALA A 25 19.20 -40.50 -17.25
N LEU A 26 18.65 -39.49 -17.93
CA LEU A 26 17.23 -39.11 -17.85
C LEU A 26 16.33 -39.73 -18.92
N ASN A 27 16.89 -40.37 -19.96
CA ASN A 27 16.15 -40.86 -21.13
C ASN A 27 16.04 -42.40 -21.21
N SER A 28 16.33 -43.14 -20.13
CA SER A 28 16.27 -44.61 -20.11
C SER A 28 15.36 -45.15 -18.98
N ALA A 29 14.06 -44.96 -19.14
CA ALA A 29 13.04 -45.72 -18.43
C ALA A 29 12.04 -46.30 -19.46
N SER A 30 11.92 -47.62 -19.51
CA SER A 30 10.95 -48.31 -20.39
C SER A 30 9.56 -48.36 -19.73
N PRO A 31 8.46 -48.42 -20.50
CA PRO A 31 7.13 -48.10 -20.00
C PRO A 31 6.45 -49.28 -19.30
N SER A 32 5.76 -49.01 -18.19
CA SER A 32 4.77 -49.90 -17.61
C SER A 32 3.65 -49.11 -16.93
N SER A 33 2.40 -49.40 -17.33
CA SER A 33 1.10 -49.02 -16.75
C SER A 33 0.81 -47.54 -16.45
N GLU A 34 0.04 -46.93 -17.37
CA GLU A 34 -1.14 -46.07 -17.14
C GLU A 34 -1.12 -45.03 -16.00
N GLY A 35 -1.01 -43.76 -16.42
CA GLY A 35 -1.18 -42.57 -15.57
C GLY A 35 -0.74 -41.32 -16.34
N SER A 36 -1.64 -40.72 -17.12
CA SER A 36 -1.31 -39.63 -18.04
C SER A 36 -1.03 -38.30 -17.32
N SER A 37 0.24 -38.04 -17.00
CA SER A 37 0.74 -36.71 -16.61
C SER A 37 1.57 -36.12 -17.75
N SER A 38 1.11 -35.00 -18.30
CA SER A 38 1.72 -34.32 -19.45
C SER A 38 2.96 -33.54 -19.04
N VAL A 39 4.15 -34.15 -19.15
CA VAL A 39 5.43 -33.47 -18.91
C VAL A 39 6.01 -32.96 -20.24
N VAL A 40 6.23 -31.65 -20.35
CA VAL A 40 6.80 -31.03 -21.55
C VAL A 40 8.27 -31.44 -21.76
N PRO A 41 8.70 -31.83 -22.99
CA PRO A 41 10.09 -32.21 -23.25
C PRO A 41 11.08 -31.06 -23.01
N LEU A 42 12.19 -31.34 -22.31
CA LEU A 42 13.23 -30.33 -22.01
C LEU A 42 13.81 -29.66 -23.27
N THR A 43 13.86 -30.37 -24.40
CA THR A 43 14.31 -29.83 -25.70
C THR A 43 13.36 -28.79 -26.28
N GLU A 44 12.05 -28.90 -25.99
CA GLU A 44 11.06 -27.90 -26.39
C GLU A 44 11.24 -26.63 -25.56
N VAL A 45 11.42 -26.78 -24.24
CA VAL A 45 11.72 -25.69 -23.30
C VAL A 45 13.01 -24.95 -23.71
N GLU A 46 14.08 -25.68 -24.07
CA GLU A 46 15.36 -25.11 -24.55
C GLU A 46 15.18 -24.32 -25.86
N GLY A 47 14.37 -24.82 -26.80
CA GLY A 47 14.05 -24.14 -28.06
C GLY A 47 13.26 -22.85 -27.85
N GLN A 48 12.21 -22.91 -27.02
CA GLN A 48 11.38 -21.75 -26.67
C GLN A 48 12.16 -20.68 -25.89
N PHE A 49 13.00 -21.11 -24.93
CA PHE A 49 13.91 -20.21 -24.21
C PHE A 49 14.90 -19.51 -25.17
N THR A 50 15.50 -20.27 -26.09
CA THR A 50 16.41 -19.71 -27.10
C THR A 50 15.72 -18.65 -27.97
N LYS A 51 14.49 -18.93 -28.42
CA LYS A 51 13.65 -17.98 -29.17
C LYS A 51 13.39 -16.71 -28.36
N LEU A 52 12.93 -16.84 -27.10
CA LEU A 52 12.69 -15.71 -26.20
C LEU A 52 13.95 -14.84 -26.02
N CYS A 53 15.10 -15.47 -25.79
CA CYS A 53 16.37 -14.77 -25.65
C CYS A 53 16.82 -14.05 -26.93
N THR A 54 16.50 -14.58 -28.11
CA THR A 54 16.75 -13.89 -29.38
C THR A 54 15.82 -12.69 -29.56
N GLU A 55 14.54 -12.81 -29.24
CA GLU A 55 13.55 -11.73 -29.36
C GLU A 55 13.73 -10.59 -28.34
N LEU A 56 14.44 -10.85 -27.25
CA LEU A 56 14.81 -9.89 -26.19
C LEU A 56 16.29 -9.44 -26.27
N ASN A 57 17.03 -9.80 -27.32
CA ASN A 57 18.47 -9.48 -27.50
C ASN A 57 19.35 -9.81 -26.28
N VAL A 58 19.09 -10.95 -25.63
CA VAL A 58 19.75 -11.33 -24.36
C VAL A 58 21.24 -11.67 -24.57
N PRO A 59 22.17 -11.09 -23.78
CA PRO A 59 23.59 -11.45 -23.79
C PRO A 59 23.87 -12.89 -23.30
N ASP A 60 24.92 -13.51 -23.81
CA ASP A 60 25.20 -14.93 -23.56
C ASP A 60 25.57 -15.27 -22.11
N ASN A 61 26.10 -14.32 -21.33
CA ASN A 61 26.31 -14.50 -19.89
C ASN A 61 24.97 -14.65 -19.15
N VAL A 62 23.98 -13.81 -19.49
CA VAL A 62 22.62 -13.88 -18.93
C VAL A 62 21.93 -15.18 -19.36
N LYS A 63 22.01 -15.58 -20.64
CA LYS A 63 21.47 -16.87 -21.12
C LYS A 63 22.02 -18.05 -20.32
N LYS A 64 23.35 -18.13 -20.19
CA LYS A 64 24.05 -19.22 -19.47
C LYS A 64 23.67 -19.27 -18.00
N LYS A 65 23.57 -18.11 -17.32
CA LYS A 65 23.14 -18.03 -15.93
C LYS A 65 21.69 -18.50 -15.77
N THR A 66 20.77 -17.95 -16.56
CA THR A 66 19.34 -18.31 -16.55
C THR A 66 19.13 -19.81 -16.76
N TRP A 67 19.78 -20.40 -17.76
CA TRP A 67 19.63 -21.82 -18.07
C TRP A 67 20.22 -22.71 -16.98
N LYS A 68 21.32 -22.31 -16.33
CA LYS A 68 21.85 -23.01 -15.16
C LYS A 68 20.83 -23.00 -14.01
N GLU A 69 20.30 -21.84 -13.66
CA GLU A 69 19.31 -21.69 -12.58
C GLU A 69 18.04 -22.48 -12.85
N TRP A 70 17.63 -22.62 -14.12
CA TRP A 70 16.53 -23.47 -14.55
C TRP A 70 16.79 -24.96 -14.27
N ILE A 71 17.96 -25.49 -14.65
CA ILE A 71 18.33 -26.89 -14.36
C ILE A 71 18.48 -27.14 -12.84
N ASP A 72 19.07 -26.19 -12.11
CA ASP A 72 19.18 -26.20 -10.64
C ASP A 72 17.80 -26.09 -9.94
N MET A 73 16.74 -25.71 -10.66
CA MET A 73 15.35 -25.64 -10.19
C MET A 73 14.51 -26.86 -10.57
N LEU A 74 14.72 -27.44 -11.76
CA LEU A 74 14.12 -28.73 -12.15
C LEU A 74 14.56 -29.89 -11.23
N SER A 75 15.68 -29.70 -10.52
CA SER A 75 16.19 -30.62 -9.49
C SER A 75 15.58 -30.41 -8.09
N SER A 76 14.59 -29.51 -7.95
CA SER A 76 13.89 -29.23 -6.69
C SER A 76 12.42 -29.65 -6.75
N ASP A 77 11.78 -29.80 -5.59
CA ASP A 77 10.43 -30.36 -5.40
C ASP A 77 9.29 -29.39 -5.78
N MET A 78 9.53 -28.57 -6.81
CA MET A 78 8.66 -27.50 -7.26
C MET A 78 7.73 -27.97 -8.38
N ASP A 79 6.44 -27.66 -8.27
CA ASP A 79 5.46 -27.97 -9.32
C ASP A 79 5.58 -26.99 -10.50
N ILE A 80 6.54 -27.30 -11.38
CA ILE A 80 6.94 -26.52 -12.54
C ILE A 80 6.36 -27.11 -13.84
N LYS A 81 5.86 -28.34 -13.80
CA LYS A 81 5.81 -29.24 -14.97
C LYS A 81 4.70 -28.94 -15.98
N SER A 82 3.72 -28.12 -15.62
CA SER A 82 2.58 -27.72 -16.46
C SER A 82 2.66 -26.31 -17.04
N ASP A 83 3.38 -25.39 -16.40
CA ASP A 83 3.42 -23.95 -16.74
C ASP A 83 4.83 -23.38 -16.55
N TYR A 84 5.73 -23.68 -17.49
CA TYR A 84 7.17 -23.40 -17.36
C TYR A 84 7.58 -21.98 -17.78
N MET A 85 6.79 -21.31 -18.62
CA MET A 85 7.15 -19.99 -19.19
C MET A 85 7.26 -18.87 -18.14
N PRO A 86 6.34 -18.74 -17.16
CA PRO A 86 6.45 -17.73 -16.12
C PRO A 86 7.71 -17.89 -15.26
N TRP A 87 8.10 -19.14 -14.96
CA TRP A 87 9.33 -19.44 -14.23
C TRP A 87 10.59 -19.03 -15.02
N LEU A 88 10.66 -19.38 -16.31
CA LEU A 88 11.74 -18.92 -17.19
C LEU A 88 11.81 -17.39 -17.29
N ALA A 89 10.68 -16.70 -17.35
CA ALA A 89 10.62 -15.24 -17.36
C ALA A 89 11.21 -14.64 -16.07
N CYS A 90 10.83 -15.17 -14.91
CA CYS A 90 11.31 -14.70 -13.61
C CYS A 90 12.80 -14.98 -13.40
N LEU A 91 13.29 -16.16 -13.83
CA LEU A 91 14.72 -16.47 -13.84
C LEU A 91 15.50 -15.54 -14.78
N LEU A 92 14.99 -15.28 -16.00
CA LEU A 92 15.64 -14.41 -16.96
C LEU A 92 15.75 -12.97 -16.44
N TYR A 93 14.72 -12.48 -15.75
CA TYR A 93 14.75 -11.20 -15.03
C TYR A 93 15.78 -11.20 -13.89
N SER A 94 15.81 -12.24 -13.05
CA SER A 94 16.76 -12.39 -11.94
C SER A 94 18.21 -12.38 -12.44
N ALA A 95 18.51 -13.23 -13.43
CA ALA A 95 19.83 -13.33 -14.04
C ALA A 95 20.26 -12.04 -14.74
N ALA A 96 19.36 -11.36 -15.46
CA ALA A 96 19.65 -10.08 -16.11
C ALA A 96 19.96 -8.99 -15.08
N THR A 97 19.22 -8.95 -13.97
CA THR A 97 19.42 -8.00 -12.86
C THR A 97 20.77 -8.20 -12.19
N ASP A 98 21.09 -9.44 -11.80
CA ASP A 98 22.38 -9.75 -11.17
C ASP A 98 23.58 -9.53 -12.11
N CYS A 99 23.44 -9.83 -13.41
CA CYS A 99 24.51 -9.57 -14.37
C CYS A 99 24.72 -8.07 -14.62
N ARG A 100 23.69 -7.24 -14.44
CA ARG A 100 23.77 -5.77 -14.52
C ARG A 100 24.41 -5.16 -13.26
N VAL A 101 24.19 -5.77 -12.10
CA VAL A 101 24.61 -5.23 -10.79
C VAL A 101 25.33 -6.29 -9.93
N PRO A 102 26.49 -6.83 -10.37
CA PRO A 102 27.13 -7.99 -9.75
C PRO A 102 27.66 -7.75 -8.32
N TYR A 103 27.89 -6.50 -7.94
CA TYR A 103 28.39 -6.11 -6.60
C TYR A 103 27.33 -5.38 -5.73
N GLY A 104 26.07 -5.36 -6.17
CA GLY A 104 24.97 -4.70 -5.47
C GLY A 104 24.86 -3.19 -5.73
N MET A 105 23.73 -2.59 -5.32
CA MET A 105 23.35 -1.20 -5.62
C MET A 105 24.24 -0.12 -4.96
N THR A 106 25.14 -0.51 -4.06
CA THR A 106 26.02 0.39 -3.29
C THR A 106 27.41 0.61 -3.93
N ASP A 107 27.72 -0.03 -5.06
CA ASP A 107 29.00 0.14 -5.75
C ASP A 107 29.07 1.54 -6.42
N PRO A 108 30.12 2.36 -6.17
CA PRO A 108 30.32 3.65 -6.83
C PRO A 108 30.26 3.62 -8.37
N GLN A 109 30.54 2.48 -9.01
CA GLN A 109 30.45 2.31 -10.46
C GLN A 109 29.00 2.22 -10.99
N VAL A 110 27.99 2.06 -10.13
CA VAL A 110 26.55 2.04 -10.50
C VAL A 110 26.10 3.36 -11.15
N GLN A 111 26.84 4.47 -11.00
CA GLN A 111 26.53 5.72 -11.70
C GLN A 111 26.74 5.65 -13.23
N ALA A 112 27.44 4.63 -13.72
CA ALA A 112 27.64 4.36 -15.15
C ALA A 112 26.91 3.08 -15.61
N LEU A 113 25.75 2.78 -15.01
CA LEU A 113 25.02 1.55 -15.27
C LEU A 113 24.61 1.42 -16.75
N GLU A 114 25.01 0.33 -17.39
CA GLU A 114 24.53 0.01 -18.74
C GLU A 114 22.99 -0.07 -18.75
N SER A 115 22.40 0.28 -19.90
CA SER A 115 20.96 0.15 -20.10
C SER A 115 20.54 -1.31 -19.88
N PRO A 116 19.39 -1.56 -19.23
CA PRO A 116 18.94 -2.92 -18.97
C PRO A 116 18.65 -3.63 -20.30
N VAL A 117 18.99 -4.92 -20.35
CA VAL A 117 18.91 -5.76 -21.56
C VAL A 117 17.54 -5.69 -22.23
N PHE A 118 16.48 -5.70 -21.42
CA PHE A 118 15.09 -5.54 -21.82
C PHE A 118 14.35 -4.77 -20.72
N THR A 119 13.18 -4.22 -21.04
CA THR A 119 12.27 -3.69 -20.02
C THR A 119 11.40 -4.81 -19.45
N VAL A 120 10.94 -4.69 -18.20
CA VAL A 120 9.96 -5.62 -17.59
C VAL A 120 8.74 -5.76 -18.50
N THR A 121 8.23 -4.64 -19.03
CA THR A 121 7.15 -4.63 -20.02
C THR A 121 7.43 -5.54 -21.21
N LYS A 122 8.64 -5.48 -21.77
CA LYS A 122 8.99 -6.22 -22.97
C LYS A 122 9.11 -7.73 -22.69
N LEU A 123 9.66 -8.09 -21.54
CA LEU A 123 9.70 -9.48 -21.07
C LEU A 123 8.29 -10.05 -20.94
N LEU A 124 7.39 -9.34 -20.25
CA LEU A 124 5.99 -9.76 -20.06
C LEU A 124 5.25 -9.91 -21.40
N GLN A 125 5.33 -8.92 -22.28
CA GLN A 125 4.76 -8.97 -23.64
C GLN A 125 5.29 -10.14 -24.50
N LYS A 126 6.54 -10.58 -24.27
CA LYS A 126 7.15 -11.69 -25.01
C LYS A 126 6.89 -13.07 -24.40
N THR A 127 6.34 -13.12 -23.20
CA THR A 127 6.01 -14.35 -22.47
C THR A 127 4.50 -14.52 -22.26
N ASP A 128 3.69 -13.62 -22.83
CA ASP A 128 2.24 -13.48 -22.61
C ASP A 128 1.85 -13.47 -21.12
N LEU A 129 2.72 -12.87 -20.30
CA LEU A 129 2.64 -12.93 -18.85
C LEU A 129 2.03 -11.67 -18.26
N GLY A 130 0.99 -11.83 -17.44
CA GLY A 130 0.48 -10.74 -16.62
C GLY A 130 1.44 -10.38 -15.48
N ILE A 131 1.53 -9.09 -15.14
CA ILE A 131 2.37 -8.56 -14.06
C ILE A 131 2.10 -9.21 -12.69
N ARG A 132 0.86 -9.65 -12.41
CA ARG A 132 0.50 -10.34 -11.15
C ARG A 132 1.11 -11.75 -11.06
N PRO A 133 0.86 -12.68 -12.01
CA PRO A 133 1.59 -13.95 -12.09
C PRO A 133 3.12 -13.80 -12.04
N PHE A 134 3.67 -12.75 -12.65
CA PHE A 134 5.11 -12.48 -12.57
C PHE A 134 5.60 -12.22 -11.13
N PHE A 135 4.89 -11.39 -10.35
CA PHE A 135 5.21 -11.18 -8.93
C PHE A 135 4.97 -12.44 -8.08
N GLU A 136 3.90 -13.19 -8.33
CA GLU A 136 3.62 -14.45 -7.62
C GLU A 136 4.76 -15.48 -7.80
N ARG A 137 5.25 -15.66 -9.02
CA ARG A 137 6.38 -16.56 -9.32
C ARG A 137 7.70 -16.03 -8.72
N LEU A 138 7.96 -14.72 -8.77
CA LEU A 138 9.12 -14.12 -8.09
C LEU A 138 9.07 -14.29 -6.57
N ARG A 139 7.88 -14.21 -5.95
CA ARG A 139 7.69 -14.44 -4.52
C ARG A 139 8.00 -15.87 -4.12
N ALA A 140 7.55 -16.86 -4.91
CA ALA A 140 7.97 -18.24 -4.71
C ALA A 140 9.51 -18.41 -4.84
N LEU A 141 10.16 -17.80 -5.84
CA LEU A 141 11.63 -17.83 -5.93
C LEU A 141 12.34 -17.18 -4.74
N LYS A 142 11.74 -16.14 -4.13
CA LYS A 142 12.22 -15.49 -2.91
C LYS A 142 12.15 -16.45 -1.72
N GLU A 143 11.03 -17.16 -1.55
CA GLU A 143 10.77 -18.13 -0.47
C GLU A 143 11.70 -19.34 -0.55
N HIS A 144 11.98 -19.86 -1.75
CA HIS A 144 12.98 -20.92 -1.97
C HIS A 144 14.45 -20.43 -1.95
N GLY A 145 14.70 -19.19 -1.54
CA GLY A 145 16.05 -18.64 -1.39
C GLY A 145 16.83 -18.47 -2.70
N LYS A 146 16.16 -18.56 -3.87
CA LYS A 146 16.80 -18.51 -5.19
C LYS A 146 17.15 -17.09 -5.67
N LEU A 147 16.61 -16.04 -5.02
CA LEU A 147 16.87 -14.64 -5.38
C LEU A 147 17.98 -13.98 -4.55
N SER A 148 18.85 -13.23 -5.22
CA SER A 148 19.87 -12.38 -4.59
C SER A 148 19.24 -11.22 -3.80
N THR A 149 20.01 -10.58 -2.91
CA THR A 149 19.56 -9.39 -2.19
C THR A 149 19.22 -8.23 -3.14
N THR A 150 20.01 -8.05 -4.19
CA THR A 150 19.80 -7.04 -5.24
C THR A 150 18.47 -7.28 -5.97
N VAL A 151 18.20 -8.53 -6.40
CA VAL A 151 16.94 -8.86 -7.06
C VAL A 151 15.76 -8.67 -6.10
N LYS A 152 15.88 -9.08 -4.83
CA LYS A 152 14.84 -8.86 -3.82
C LYS A 152 14.49 -7.38 -3.64
N GLN A 153 15.48 -6.49 -3.62
CA GLN A 153 15.26 -5.04 -3.53
C GLN A 153 14.59 -4.47 -4.79
N ASN A 154 15.06 -4.87 -5.98
CA ASN A 154 14.48 -4.40 -7.25
C ASN A 154 13.05 -4.89 -7.45
N VAL A 155 12.73 -6.14 -7.08
CA VAL A 155 11.36 -6.69 -7.13
C VAL A 155 10.44 -5.94 -6.17
N LEU A 156 10.90 -5.64 -4.94
CA LEU A 156 10.11 -4.90 -3.95
C LEU A 156 9.78 -3.47 -4.44
N GLY A 157 10.75 -2.76 -5.02
CA GLY A 157 10.53 -1.45 -5.63
C GLY A 157 9.53 -1.51 -6.79
N LEU A 158 9.71 -2.49 -7.69
CA LEU A 158 8.84 -2.74 -8.84
C LEU A 158 7.40 -3.06 -8.45
N GLU A 159 7.19 -3.93 -7.46
CA GLU A 159 5.88 -4.32 -6.93
C GLU A 159 5.17 -3.13 -6.28
N LYS A 160 5.89 -2.38 -5.46
CA LYS A 160 5.39 -1.16 -4.80
C LYS A 160 5.01 -0.08 -5.82
N LYS A 161 5.87 0.15 -6.82
CA LYS A 161 5.62 1.06 -7.94
C LYS A 161 4.35 0.66 -8.71
N TYR A 162 4.22 -0.62 -9.09
CA TYR A 162 3.01 -1.11 -9.77
C TYR A 162 1.75 -0.86 -8.93
N CYS A 163 1.78 -1.18 -7.62
CA CYS A 163 0.61 -0.99 -6.75
C CYS A 163 0.20 0.49 -6.64
N ILE A 164 1.15 1.40 -6.47
CA ILE A 164 0.89 2.86 -6.44
C ILE A 164 0.30 3.32 -7.78
N VAL A 165 0.93 2.99 -8.90
CA VAL A 165 0.48 3.43 -10.23
C VAL A 165 -0.90 2.85 -10.57
N ALA A 166 -1.16 1.57 -10.26
CA ALA A 166 -2.45 0.94 -10.49
C ALA A 166 -3.57 1.58 -9.65
N ALA A 167 -3.31 1.85 -8.36
CA ALA A 167 -4.26 2.52 -7.48
C ALA A 167 -4.56 3.96 -7.93
N LEU A 168 -3.55 4.69 -8.41
CA LEU A 168 -3.72 6.04 -8.95
C LEU A 168 -4.45 6.06 -10.29
N TYR A 169 -4.26 5.05 -11.15
CA TYR A 169 -5.00 4.95 -12.40
C TYR A 169 -6.47 4.57 -12.20
N ASP A 170 -6.76 3.61 -11.31
CA ASP A 170 -8.14 3.29 -10.89
C ASP A 170 -8.84 4.52 -10.27
N LYS A 171 -8.10 5.30 -9.46
CA LYS A 171 -8.60 6.56 -8.92
C LYS A 171 -8.80 7.60 -10.02
N LEU A 172 -7.92 7.71 -11.00
CA LEU A 172 -8.06 8.63 -12.16
C LEU A 172 -9.33 8.31 -12.95
N GLU A 173 -9.58 7.05 -13.33
CA GLU A 173 -10.80 6.67 -14.06
C GLU A 173 -12.07 7.13 -13.32
N LYS A 174 -12.13 6.91 -12.00
CA LYS A 174 -13.25 7.30 -11.13
C LYS A 174 -13.40 8.81 -11.01
N ILE A 175 -12.29 9.56 -10.98
CA ILE A 175 -12.30 11.02 -10.97
C ILE A 175 -12.80 11.56 -12.32
N LEU A 176 -12.27 11.08 -13.45
CA LEU A 176 -12.65 11.57 -14.78
C LEU A 176 -14.13 11.29 -15.08
N ALA A 177 -14.66 10.12 -14.69
CA ALA A 177 -16.09 9.80 -14.82
C ALA A 177 -17.01 10.71 -13.99
N GLN A 178 -16.51 11.30 -12.89
CA GLN A 178 -17.26 12.27 -12.09
C GLN A 178 -17.16 13.69 -12.70
N ILE A 179 -16.02 14.06 -13.30
CA ILE A 179 -15.76 15.43 -13.75
C ILE A 179 -16.24 15.69 -15.18
N PHE A 180 -16.11 14.73 -16.09
CA PHE A 180 -16.45 14.91 -17.51
C PHE A 180 -17.84 14.35 -17.83
N ARG A 181 -18.54 15.00 -18.76
CA ARG A 181 -19.80 14.48 -19.30
C ARG A 181 -19.53 13.26 -20.18
N GLU A 182 -20.39 12.26 -20.07
CA GLU A 182 -20.44 11.18 -21.07
C GLU A 182 -20.97 11.74 -22.39
N GLU A 183 -20.34 11.33 -23.51
CA GLU A 183 -20.82 11.65 -24.85
C GLU A 183 -22.13 10.90 -25.10
N THR A 184 -23.27 11.54 -24.85
CA THR A 184 -24.58 10.96 -25.16
C THR A 184 -24.72 10.79 -26.67
N GLU A 185 -24.83 9.55 -27.16
CA GLU A 185 -25.02 9.21 -28.59
C GLU A 185 -26.30 9.81 -29.24
N ASN A 186 -27.12 10.52 -28.47
CA ASN A 186 -28.38 11.13 -28.91
C ASN A 186 -28.20 12.61 -29.29
N GLY A 187 -27.39 12.87 -30.33
CA GLY A 187 -27.17 14.19 -30.92
C GLY A 187 -27.38 14.19 -32.43
N SER A 188 -28.64 14.13 -32.87
CA SER A 188 -28.99 14.02 -34.30
C SER A 188 -28.65 15.28 -35.11
N TYR A 189 -27.46 15.32 -35.70
CA TYR A 189 -27.14 16.19 -36.83
C TYR A 189 -26.78 15.34 -38.05
N SER A 190 -27.79 15.09 -38.88
CA SER A 190 -27.62 14.41 -40.15
C SER A 190 -26.87 15.26 -41.18
N CYS A 191 -26.03 14.59 -41.97
CA CYS A 191 -25.64 14.93 -43.34
C CYS A 191 -24.38 15.81 -43.55
N LEU A 192 -23.22 15.15 -43.61
CA LEU A 192 -22.27 15.32 -44.72
C LEU A 192 -21.83 13.93 -45.23
N PRO A 193 -22.10 13.55 -46.49
CA PRO A 193 -21.66 12.28 -47.04
C PRO A 193 -20.22 12.41 -47.56
N ASN A 194 -19.24 12.21 -46.66
CA ASN A 194 -17.86 11.75 -46.92
C ASN A 194 -16.99 12.08 -45.69
N ALA A 195 -17.11 11.29 -44.62
CA ALA A 195 -16.11 11.23 -43.55
C ALA A 195 -15.39 9.88 -43.66
N VAL A 196 -14.07 9.92 -43.84
CA VAL A 196 -13.22 8.72 -43.85
C VAL A 196 -13.15 8.18 -42.41
N PRO A 197 -13.29 6.86 -42.18
CA PRO A 197 -13.13 6.29 -40.85
C PRO A 197 -11.63 6.20 -40.51
N ASP A 198 -11.05 7.32 -40.08
CA ASP A 198 -9.62 7.40 -39.74
C ASP A 198 -9.42 7.81 -38.27
N SER A 199 -9.00 6.83 -37.47
CA SER A 199 -8.12 6.87 -36.28
C SER A 199 -8.05 8.07 -35.29
N GLU A 200 -8.98 9.02 -35.26
CA GLU A 200 -8.97 10.10 -34.26
C GLU A 200 -9.53 9.62 -32.91
N LEU A 201 -8.72 9.75 -31.85
CA LEU A 201 -9.16 9.52 -30.47
C LEU A 201 -10.18 10.60 -30.08
N SER A 202 -11.27 10.22 -29.42
CA SER A 202 -12.24 11.19 -28.87
C SER A 202 -11.55 12.18 -27.92
N ASP A 203 -12.04 13.41 -27.86
CA ASP A 203 -11.41 14.51 -27.09
C ASP A 203 -11.21 14.12 -25.61
N LEU A 204 -12.15 13.39 -25.02
CA LEU A 204 -12.00 12.84 -23.67
C LEU A 204 -10.81 11.87 -23.52
N GLN A 205 -10.55 11.00 -24.51
CA GLN A 205 -9.38 10.11 -24.48
C GLN A 205 -8.07 10.86 -24.71
N GLN A 206 -8.08 11.95 -25.48
CA GLN A 206 -6.91 12.83 -25.63
C GLN A 206 -6.59 13.54 -24.31
N LYS A 207 -7.59 14.15 -23.67
CA LYS A 207 -7.46 14.78 -22.33
C LYS A 207 -6.97 13.79 -21.28
N LYS A 208 -7.56 12.59 -21.21
CA LYS A 208 -7.11 11.52 -20.31
C LYS A 208 -5.67 11.09 -20.57
N SER A 209 -5.29 10.95 -21.84
CA SER A 209 -3.91 10.62 -22.25
C SER A 209 -2.93 11.72 -21.86
N LEU A 210 -3.32 13.00 -21.98
CA LEU A 210 -2.53 14.15 -21.55
C LEU A 210 -2.33 14.17 -20.03
N ILE A 211 -3.40 14.04 -19.25
CA ILE A 211 -3.33 13.96 -17.77
C ILE A 211 -2.39 12.84 -17.35
N TRP A 212 -2.61 11.62 -17.85
CA TRP A 212 -1.81 10.47 -17.41
C TRP A 212 -0.34 10.59 -17.84
N THR A 213 -0.08 10.98 -19.09
CA THR A 213 1.31 11.10 -19.59
C THR A 213 2.08 12.19 -18.84
N ALA A 214 1.48 13.36 -18.64
CA ALA A 214 2.12 14.45 -17.89
C ALA A 214 2.36 14.05 -16.43
N PHE A 215 1.38 13.41 -15.77
CA PHE A 215 1.55 12.87 -14.42
C PHE A 215 2.73 11.89 -14.30
N VAL A 216 2.79 10.83 -15.11
CA VAL A 216 3.84 9.80 -14.98
C VAL A 216 5.23 10.33 -15.34
N LEU A 217 5.30 11.25 -16.31
CA LEU A 217 6.55 11.91 -16.70
C LEU A 217 7.07 12.82 -15.58
N THR A 218 6.20 13.61 -14.94
CA THR A 218 6.55 14.44 -13.77
C THR A 218 6.96 13.58 -12.57
N LYS A 219 6.22 12.50 -12.24
CA LYS A 219 6.59 11.58 -11.14
C LYS A 219 7.99 10.99 -11.36
N GLY A 220 8.27 10.53 -12.57
CA GLY A 220 9.56 9.93 -12.91
C GLY A 220 10.72 10.93 -12.89
N ALA A 221 10.52 12.17 -13.34
CA ALA A 221 11.56 13.18 -13.39
C ALA A 221 11.91 13.79 -12.02
N LEU A 222 10.94 13.82 -11.09
CA LEU A 222 11.16 14.27 -9.72
C LEU A 222 11.91 13.25 -8.83
N ASP A 223 12.24 12.06 -9.39
CA ASP A 223 12.81 10.92 -8.68
C ASP A 223 12.09 10.64 -7.36
N MET A 224 10.75 10.65 -7.43
CA MET A 224 9.90 10.37 -6.28
C MET A 224 9.98 8.88 -5.98
N GLY A 225 11.02 8.49 -5.22
CA GLY A 225 11.22 7.12 -4.74
C GLY A 225 9.92 6.52 -4.21
N ASP A 226 9.70 5.23 -4.48
CA ASP A 226 8.37 4.61 -4.68
C ASP A 226 7.50 4.43 -3.42
N SER A 227 7.54 5.38 -2.48
CA SER A 227 6.94 5.28 -1.15
C SER A 227 5.74 6.19 -0.89
N GLU A 228 5.61 7.31 -1.61
CA GLU A 228 4.60 8.33 -1.29
C GLU A 228 3.40 8.27 -2.25
N LEU A 229 2.43 7.42 -1.91
CA LEU A 229 1.12 7.37 -2.58
C LEU A 229 0.39 8.72 -2.51
N ILE A 230 0.44 9.39 -1.35
CA ILE A 230 -0.24 10.68 -1.11
C ILE A 230 0.37 11.79 -1.99
N PHE A 231 1.70 11.94 -2.02
CA PHE A 231 2.33 12.93 -2.91
C PHE A 231 2.02 12.62 -4.38
N SER A 232 2.10 11.35 -4.77
CA SER A 232 1.76 10.94 -6.13
C SER A 232 0.29 11.24 -6.48
N PHE A 233 -0.62 11.14 -5.50
CA PHE A 233 -2.02 11.56 -5.67
C PHE A 233 -2.15 13.09 -5.79
N TYR A 234 -1.43 13.88 -4.98
CA TYR A 234 -1.42 15.33 -5.11
C TYR A 234 -0.89 15.78 -6.48
N LEU A 235 0.16 15.14 -6.98
CA LEU A 235 0.70 15.38 -8.32
C LEU A 235 -0.30 15.03 -9.44
N LEU A 236 -1.08 13.95 -9.26
CA LEU A 236 -2.17 13.60 -10.16
C LEU A 236 -3.28 14.66 -10.16
N LEU A 237 -3.65 15.20 -8.99
CA LEU A 237 -4.62 16.30 -8.90
C LEU A 237 -4.12 17.57 -9.59
N CYS A 238 -2.84 17.93 -9.46
CA CYS A 238 -2.24 19.05 -10.21
C CYS A 238 -2.30 18.83 -11.73
N SER A 239 -2.11 17.58 -12.18
CA SER A 239 -2.23 17.23 -13.59
C SER A 239 -3.68 17.28 -14.11
N ILE A 240 -4.66 16.97 -13.27
CA ILE A 240 -6.08 17.10 -13.59
C ILE A 240 -6.44 18.59 -13.66
N ASP A 241 -6.11 19.38 -12.64
CA ASP A 241 -6.33 20.84 -12.59
C ASP A 241 -5.85 21.54 -13.87
N HIS A 242 -4.63 21.24 -14.32
CA HIS A 242 -4.08 21.84 -15.54
C HIS A 242 -4.98 21.61 -16.76
N VAL A 243 -5.46 20.39 -16.97
CA VAL A 243 -6.34 20.05 -18.10
C VAL A 243 -7.77 20.59 -17.89
N LEU A 244 -8.25 20.72 -16.65
CA LEU A 244 -9.54 21.36 -16.38
C LEU A 244 -9.53 22.86 -16.66
N ARG A 245 -8.43 23.58 -16.36
CA ARG A 245 -8.27 24.99 -16.71
C ARG A 245 -8.34 25.22 -18.23
N LEU A 246 -7.81 24.28 -19.03
CA LEU A 246 -7.88 24.30 -20.49
C LEU A 246 -9.21 23.77 -21.06
N THR A 247 -10.05 23.10 -20.26
CA THR A 247 -11.29 22.47 -20.75
C THR A 247 -12.49 23.44 -20.69
N PRO A 248 -13.32 23.53 -21.75
CA PRO A 248 -14.56 24.30 -21.73
C PRO A 248 -15.59 23.76 -20.74
N SER A 249 -16.34 24.65 -20.09
CA SER A 249 -17.34 24.29 -19.07
C SER A 249 -18.45 23.34 -19.56
N PHE A 250 -18.83 23.41 -20.84
CA PHE A 250 -19.89 22.54 -21.38
C PHE A 250 -19.51 21.04 -21.40
N MET A 251 -18.23 20.70 -21.29
CA MET A 251 -17.73 19.33 -21.20
C MET A 251 -17.71 18.78 -19.77
N LEU A 252 -17.91 19.64 -18.77
CA LEU A 252 -17.75 19.33 -17.36
C LEU A 252 -19.10 19.10 -16.68
N ASN A 253 -19.12 18.23 -15.68
CA ASN A 253 -20.24 18.08 -14.75
C ASN A 253 -20.19 19.16 -13.67
N PRO A 254 -21.32 19.52 -13.05
CA PRO A 254 -21.32 20.30 -11.82
C PRO A 254 -20.56 19.57 -10.70
N PRO A 255 -19.84 20.29 -9.81
CA PRO A 255 -19.71 21.74 -9.76
C PRO A 255 -18.63 22.32 -10.69
N PHE A 256 -17.76 21.49 -11.27
CA PHE A 256 -16.63 21.93 -12.11
C PHE A 256 -17.05 22.78 -13.31
N ASP A 257 -18.22 22.52 -13.89
CA ASP A 257 -18.80 23.31 -14.98
C ASP A 257 -19.15 24.76 -14.57
N THR A 258 -19.48 24.95 -13.29
CA THR A 258 -19.95 26.20 -12.70
C THR A 258 -18.74 26.99 -12.25
N VAL A 259 -17.81 26.36 -11.52
CA VAL A 259 -16.49 26.92 -11.22
C VAL A 259 -15.78 27.35 -12.50
N ARG A 260 -15.78 26.53 -13.56
CA ARG A 260 -15.14 26.88 -14.85
C ARG A 260 -15.80 28.07 -15.57
N ARG A 261 -17.10 28.31 -15.35
CA ARG A 261 -17.82 29.50 -15.85
C ARG A 261 -17.50 30.75 -15.02
N GLU A 262 -17.45 30.61 -13.70
CA GLU A 262 -17.26 31.71 -12.74
C GLU A 262 -15.79 32.20 -12.68
N CYS A 263 -14.80 31.30 -12.79
CA CYS A 263 -13.38 31.69 -12.82
C CYS A 263 -12.96 32.48 -14.07
N CYS A 264 -13.87 32.74 -15.02
CA CYS A 264 -13.65 33.72 -16.08
C CYS A 264 -13.58 35.17 -15.55
N GLU A 265 -13.96 35.43 -14.29
CA GLU A 265 -13.98 36.75 -13.66
C GLU A 265 -12.86 36.96 -12.60
N ASN A 266 -11.59 36.73 -12.96
CA ASN A 266 -10.39 37.12 -12.17
C ASN A 266 -10.27 36.57 -10.73
N VAL A 267 -11.02 35.54 -10.34
CA VAL A 267 -10.89 34.86 -9.03
C VAL A 267 -9.86 33.72 -9.11
N ASP A 268 -8.96 33.66 -8.12
CA ASP A 268 -7.91 32.65 -7.83
C ASP A 268 -7.52 31.68 -8.98
N PRO A 269 -6.28 31.73 -9.54
CA PRO A 269 -5.84 30.82 -10.59
C PRO A 269 -5.86 29.33 -10.19
N TYR A 270 -6.01 29.01 -8.90
CA TYR A 270 -6.14 27.65 -8.36
C TYR A 270 -7.59 27.28 -8.00
N CYS A 271 -8.60 27.97 -8.53
CA CYS A 271 -10.01 27.69 -8.22
C CYS A 271 -10.43 26.24 -8.55
N MET A 272 -9.98 25.69 -9.69
CA MET A 272 -10.26 24.30 -10.07
C MET A 272 -9.53 23.32 -9.15
N LEU A 273 -8.27 23.59 -8.78
CA LEU A 273 -7.54 22.83 -7.77
C LEU A 273 -8.24 22.83 -6.41
N LYS A 274 -8.84 23.96 -6.00
CA LYS A 274 -9.58 24.07 -4.75
C LYS A 274 -10.82 23.18 -4.76
N GLU A 275 -11.63 23.24 -5.81
CA GLU A 275 -12.78 22.34 -5.99
C GLU A 275 -12.37 20.86 -5.98
N LEU A 276 -11.29 20.50 -6.71
CA LEU A 276 -10.72 19.14 -6.65
C LEU A 276 -10.33 18.73 -5.22
N CYS A 277 -9.80 19.66 -4.43
CA CYS A 277 -9.41 19.37 -3.05
C CYS A 277 -10.62 19.14 -2.14
N GLU A 278 -11.67 19.94 -2.30
CA GLU A 278 -12.93 19.81 -1.56
C GLU A 278 -13.65 18.50 -1.93
N GLN A 279 -13.79 18.16 -3.22
CA GLN A 279 -14.42 16.92 -3.69
C GLN A 279 -13.70 15.63 -3.24
N PHE A 280 -12.37 15.66 -3.13
CA PHE A 280 -11.58 14.49 -2.73
C PHE A 280 -11.10 14.50 -1.28
N VAL A 281 -11.60 15.45 -0.47
CA VAL A 281 -11.33 15.58 0.97
C VAL A 281 -9.81 15.61 1.24
N VAL A 282 -9.10 16.48 0.53
CA VAL A 282 -7.66 16.71 0.72
C VAL A 282 -7.38 18.17 1.06
N ARG A 283 -6.30 18.41 1.83
CA ARG A 283 -5.95 19.76 2.25
C ARG A 283 -5.41 20.58 1.09
N TYR A 284 -6.18 21.57 0.65
CA TYR A 284 -5.82 22.49 -0.44
C TYR A 284 -4.39 23.04 -0.33
N GLU A 285 -3.95 23.48 0.84
CA GLU A 285 -2.59 24.04 1.01
C GLU A 285 -1.47 23.01 0.77
N GLU A 286 -1.69 21.72 1.06
CA GLU A 286 -0.69 20.67 0.71
C GLU A 286 -0.61 20.48 -0.80
N VAL A 287 -1.76 20.37 -1.47
CA VAL A 287 -1.82 20.15 -2.92
C VAL A 287 -1.32 21.37 -3.68
N LYS A 288 -1.64 22.59 -3.21
CA LYS A 288 -1.12 23.85 -3.74
C LYS A 288 0.39 23.95 -3.60
N ALA A 289 0.95 23.54 -2.46
CA ALA A 289 2.40 23.48 -2.28
C ALA A 289 3.05 22.47 -3.24
N VAL A 290 2.41 21.34 -3.54
CA VAL A 290 2.87 20.41 -4.59
C VAL A 290 2.77 21.06 -5.99
N CYS A 291 1.67 21.76 -6.26
CA CYS A 291 1.44 22.45 -7.53
C CYS A 291 2.56 23.47 -7.83
N VAL A 292 2.75 24.44 -6.93
CA VAL A 292 3.68 25.56 -7.13
C VAL A 292 5.14 25.13 -7.09
N ASN A 293 5.54 24.22 -6.20
CA ASN A 293 6.96 23.90 -5.99
C ASN A 293 7.47 22.76 -6.88
N PHE A 294 6.59 21.92 -7.44
CA PHE A 294 6.98 20.71 -8.17
C PHE A 294 6.31 20.58 -9.53
N TRP A 295 4.99 20.78 -9.61
CA TRP A 295 4.24 20.62 -10.86
C TRP A 295 4.55 21.76 -11.85
N GLU A 296 4.30 23.02 -11.49
CA GLU A 296 4.46 24.17 -12.40
C GLU A 296 5.90 24.36 -12.93
N PRO A 297 6.97 24.21 -12.11
CA PRO A 297 8.34 24.31 -12.61
C PRO A 297 8.69 23.19 -13.60
N PHE A 298 8.19 21.97 -13.36
CA PHE A 298 8.43 20.85 -14.26
C PHE A 298 7.58 20.94 -15.53
N LEU A 299 6.29 21.30 -15.40
CA LEU A 299 5.37 21.54 -16.50
C LEU A 299 5.99 22.53 -17.50
N SER A 300 6.55 23.65 -17.00
CA SER A 300 7.23 24.68 -17.79
C SER A 300 8.45 24.16 -18.56
N SER A 301 9.04 23.03 -18.16
CA SER A 301 10.17 22.38 -18.86
C SER A 301 9.74 21.42 -19.96
N LEU A 302 8.44 21.06 -20.04
CA LEU A 302 7.94 20.12 -21.02
C LEU A 302 7.82 20.71 -22.43
N PRO A 303 7.86 19.88 -23.48
CA PRO A 303 7.54 20.29 -24.85
C PRO A 303 6.16 20.93 -24.98
N HIS A 304 6.15 22.21 -25.40
CA HIS A 304 4.94 22.91 -25.81
C HIS A 304 4.92 23.14 -27.32
N THR A 305 3.72 23.11 -27.89
CA THR A 305 3.43 23.45 -29.29
C THR A 305 2.23 24.41 -29.28
N GLN A 306 2.36 25.59 -29.91
CA GLN A 306 1.35 26.67 -29.90
C GLN A 306 0.91 27.19 -28.51
N GLY A 307 1.66 26.88 -27.44
CA GLY A 307 1.35 27.30 -26.06
C GLY A 307 0.67 26.22 -25.23
N GLU A 308 0.29 25.08 -25.83
CA GLU A 308 -0.24 23.90 -25.14
C GLU A 308 0.81 22.78 -25.09
N LEU A 309 0.62 21.81 -24.19
CA LEU A 309 1.50 20.64 -24.08
C LEU A 309 1.40 19.74 -25.32
N ASP A 310 2.54 19.41 -25.91
CA ASP A 310 2.60 18.51 -27.06
C ASP A 310 2.57 17.05 -26.61
N LEU A 311 1.38 16.44 -26.65
CA LEU A 311 1.12 15.06 -26.21
C LEU A 311 2.09 14.05 -26.83
N THR A 312 2.33 14.15 -28.15
CA THR A 312 3.21 13.24 -28.89
C THR A 312 4.66 13.35 -28.41
N ARG A 313 5.14 14.57 -28.15
CA ARG A 313 6.50 14.80 -27.66
C ARG A 313 6.68 14.40 -26.20
N ILE A 314 5.69 14.63 -25.32
CA ILE A 314 5.77 14.15 -23.92
C ILE A 314 5.69 12.61 -23.84
N GLN A 315 4.85 11.96 -24.65
CA GLN A 315 4.81 10.49 -24.75
C GLN A 315 6.15 9.93 -25.25
N THR A 316 6.75 10.56 -26.25
CA THR A 316 8.07 10.18 -26.77
C THR A 316 9.15 10.34 -25.70
N ALA A 317 9.18 11.45 -24.96
CA ALA A 317 10.13 11.70 -23.88
C ALA A 317 9.99 10.68 -22.74
N TYR A 318 8.75 10.37 -22.34
CA TYR A 318 8.46 9.33 -21.38
C TYR A 318 8.93 7.94 -21.85
N LEU A 319 8.64 7.54 -23.10
CA LEU A 319 9.03 6.23 -23.63
C LEU A 319 10.56 6.06 -23.68
N GLN A 320 11.30 7.13 -24.00
CA GLN A 320 12.76 7.15 -23.93
C GLN A 320 13.28 6.98 -22.49
N ASN A 321 12.59 7.55 -21.49
CA ASN A 321 12.97 7.37 -20.09
C ASN A 321 12.67 5.94 -19.60
N HIS A 322 11.49 5.41 -19.91
CA HIS A 322 11.10 4.02 -19.66
C HIS A 322 12.11 3.00 -20.19
N GLN A 323 12.61 3.20 -21.43
CA GLN A 323 13.64 2.35 -22.03
C GLN A 323 14.97 2.38 -21.25
N LYS A 324 15.39 3.54 -20.73
CA LYS A 324 16.61 3.68 -19.91
C LYS A 324 16.48 3.01 -18.55
N LEU A 325 15.29 3.10 -17.94
CA LEU A 325 15.03 2.54 -16.61
C LEU A 325 14.86 1.01 -16.62
N GLY A 326 14.23 0.45 -17.68
CA GLY A 326 14.03 -1.00 -17.81
C GLY A 326 12.71 -1.53 -17.26
N ASP A 327 11.70 -0.68 -17.12
CA ASP A 327 10.62 -0.90 -16.16
C ASP A 327 9.28 -1.36 -16.80
N ILE A 328 8.20 -1.35 -16.01
CA ILE A 328 6.82 -1.30 -16.51
C ILE A 328 6.58 -0.01 -17.30
N ASN A 329 5.73 -0.08 -18.31
CA ASN A 329 5.31 1.05 -19.12
C ASN A 329 3.94 1.51 -18.61
N GLU A 330 3.92 2.52 -17.74
CA GLU A 330 2.71 3.08 -17.18
C GLU A 330 1.70 3.57 -18.24
N LEU A 331 2.11 3.92 -19.47
CA LEU A 331 1.15 4.28 -20.52
C LEU A 331 0.26 3.11 -20.98
N LEU A 332 0.64 1.85 -20.72
CA LEU A 332 -0.21 0.69 -21.03
C LEU A 332 -1.48 0.59 -20.17
N PHE A 333 -1.59 1.39 -19.10
CA PHE A 333 -2.86 1.57 -18.40
C PHE A 333 -3.91 2.28 -19.28
N LEU A 334 -3.50 3.24 -20.13
CA LEU A 334 -4.41 3.96 -21.06
C LEU A 334 -5.09 3.01 -22.03
N THR A 335 -4.34 2.05 -22.58
CA THR A 335 -4.85 1.03 -23.50
C THR A 335 -5.46 -0.19 -22.82
N LYS A 336 -5.59 -0.18 -21.48
CA LYS A 336 -6.09 -1.29 -20.65
C LYS A 336 -5.43 -2.63 -21.00
N SER A 337 -4.11 -2.60 -21.19
CA SER A 337 -3.34 -3.76 -21.67
C SER A 337 -3.41 -4.94 -20.68
N PRO A 338 -3.65 -6.19 -21.15
CA PRO A 338 -3.75 -7.37 -20.29
C PRO A 338 -2.47 -7.66 -19.48
N VAL A 339 -1.32 -7.14 -19.96
CA VAL A 339 -0.03 -7.21 -19.26
C VAL A 339 -0.07 -6.54 -17.89
N LEU A 340 -0.77 -5.40 -17.76
CA LEU A 340 -0.87 -4.64 -16.50
C LEU A 340 -2.25 -4.75 -15.82
N LEU A 341 -3.29 -4.98 -16.62
CA LEU A 341 -4.69 -5.08 -16.19
C LEU A 341 -5.34 -6.33 -16.82
N PRO A 342 -5.26 -7.51 -16.18
CA PRO A 342 -5.88 -8.72 -16.70
C PRO A 342 -7.39 -8.54 -16.88
N THR A 343 -7.90 -8.83 -18.08
CA THR A 343 -9.33 -8.83 -18.37
C THR A 343 -10.00 -10.08 -17.80
N VAL A 344 -11.11 -9.91 -17.08
CA VAL A 344 -12.02 -11.02 -16.75
C VAL A 344 -12.67 -11.51 -18.06
N PRO A 345 -12.66 -12.81 -18.38
CA PRO A 345 -13.25 -13.31 -19.63
C PRO A 345 -14.77 -13.12 -19.66
N ASN A 346 -15.27 -12.32 -20.60
CA ASN A 346 -16.71 -12.10 -20.79
C ASN A 346 -17.34 -13.20 -21.69
N GLY A 347 -17.96 -14.19 -21.03
CA GLY A 347 -19.28 -14.71 -21.40
C GLY A 347 -19.44 -15.72 -22.56
N GLN A 348 -19.60 -17.00 -22.19
CA GLN A 348 -20.51 -18.03 -22.75
C GLN A 348 -20.41 -19.25 -21.81
N SER A 349 -21.47 -19.92 -21.34
CA SER A 349 -22.92 -19.72 -21.39
C SER A 349 -23.55 -20.26 -20.08
N SER A 350 -24.87 -20.22 -19.92
CA SER A 350 -25.58 -20.60 -18.69
C SER A 350 -25.36 -22.05 -18.24
N ASP A 351 -24.76 -22.24 -17.06
CA ASP A 351 -25.08 -23.30 -16.09
C ASP A 351 -24.50 -22.92 -14.71
N THR A 352 -25.27 -23.13 -13.64
CA THR A 352 -24.73 -23.27 -12.27
C THR A 352 -24.30 -24.74 -12.08
N PRO A 353 -23.38 -25.14 -11.17
CA PRO A 353 -22.81 -24.41 -10.01
C PRO A 353 -21.30 -24.65 -9.68
N LYS A 354 -20.71 -23.85 -8.78
CA LYS A 354 -20.07 -24.27 -7.49
C LYS A 354 -19.30 -23.11 -6.81
N PRO A 355 -19.25 -23.05 -5.47
CA PRO A 355 -18.53 -22.00 -4.74
C PRO A 355 -17.13 -22.47 -4.34
N ASP A 356 -16.10 -22.08 -5.09
CA ASP A 356 -14.71 -22.07 -4.64
C ASP A 356 -13.85 -21.20 -5.57
N THR A 357 -12.75 -20.63 -5.06
CA THR A 357 -11.82 -19.68 -5.74
C THR A 357 -12.37 -18.27 -6.02
N VAL A 358 -12.50 -17.47 -4.96
CA VAL A 358 -12.59 -16.00 -5.07
C VAL A 358 -11.25 -15.44 -5.57
N PRO A 359 -11.20 -14.63 -6.66
CA PRO A 359 -9.96 -14.04 -7.16
C PRO A 359 -9.29 -13.09 -6.15
N MET A 360 -7.96 -13.19 -6.00
CA MET A 360 -7.17 -12.31 -5.14
C MET A 360 -7.26 -10.84 -5.59
N THR A 361 -7.82 -9.99 -4.72
CA THR A 361 -7.78 -8.53 -4.86
C THR A 361 -6.49 -7.95 -4.28
N PRO A 362 -6.02 -6.76 -4.76
CA PRO A 362 -4.77 -6.15 -4.26
C PRO A 362 -4.73 -5.96 -2.74
N VAL A 363 -5.88 -5.70 -2.11
CA VAL A 363 -6.04 -5.56 -0.65
C VAL A 363 -5.62 -6.84 0.10
N ARG A 364 -5.91 -8.02 -0.46
CA ARG A 364 -5.57 -9.32 0.14
C ARG A 364 -4.08 -9.65 0.01
N ALA A 365 -3.38 -9.07 -0.98
CA ALA A 365 -1.93 -9.19 -1.13
C ALA A 365 -1.16 -8.26 -0.17
N ALA A 366 -1.68 -7.07 0.12
CA ALA A 366 -1.15 -6.16 1.15
C ALA A 366 -1.20 -6.82 2.55
N LEU A 367 -2.38 -7.34 2.95
CA LEU A 367 -2.58 -8.04 4.22
C LEU A 367 -1.62 -9.25 4.40
N SER A 368 -1.39 -10.02 3.34
CA SER A 368 -0.41 -11.12 3.33
C SER A 368 1.03 -10.64 3.54
N SER A 369 1.39 -9.46 3.05
CA SER A 369 2.74 -8.90 3.17
C SER A 369 3.03 -8.42 4.60
N VAL A 370 2.02 -7.89 5.29
CA VAL A 370 2.09 -7.54 6.73
C VAL A 370 2.25 -8.80 7.60
N GLN A 371 1.58 -9.91 7.27
CA GLN A 371 1.78 -11.19 7.97
C GLN A 371 3.21 -11.73 7.78
N GLN A 372 3.73 -11.73 6.55
CA GLN A 372 5.12 -12.16 6.28
C GLN A 372 6.16 -11.26 6.98
N LEU A 373 5.86 -9.97 7.24
CA LEU A 373 6.77 -9.10 7.99
C LEU A 373 6.82 -9.46 9.49
N ASN A 374 5.68 -9.83 10.08
CA ASN A 374 5.61 -10.29 11.47
C ASN A 374 6.35 -11.64 11.66
N GLU A 375 6.22 -12.58 10.72
CA GLU A 375 6.98 -13.84 10.75
C GLU A 375 8.50 -13.63 10.70
N VAL A 376 8.98 -12.58 10.02
CA VAL A 376 10.40 -12.20 10.01
C VAL A 376 10.83 -11.59 11.34
N LEU A 377 9.94 -10.85 12.02
CA LEU A 377 10.22 -10.25 13.34
C LEU A 377 10.27 -11.29 14.47
N GLU A 378 9.49 -12.37 14.40
CA GLU A 378 9.56 -13.48 15.38
C GLU A 378 10.84 -14.32 15.28
N GLY A 379 11.60 -14.21 14.18
CA GLY A 379 12.86 -14.94 14.00
C GLY A 379 14.06 -14.38 14.78
N CYS A 380 14.01 -13.13 15.24
CA CYS A 380 15.12 -12.46 15.92
C CYS A 380 15.18 -12.79 17.42
N LYS A 381 15.93 -13.83 17.77
CA LYS A 381 16.30 -14.12 19.17
C LYS A 381 17.29 -13.07 19.70
N ASP A 382 16.76 -12.07 20.40
CA ASP A 382 17.48 -11.39 21.48
C ASP A 382 16.52 -11.22 22.67
N THR A 383 16.62 -12.13 23.65
CA THR A 383 15.74 -12.15 24.83
C THR A 383 16.04 -10.98 25.77
N PRO A 384 15.06 -10.15 26.16
CA PRO A 384 15.26 -9.07 27.13
C PRO A 384 15.59 -9.62 28.53
N SER A 385 16.33 -8.86 29.33
CA SER A 385 16.77 -9.29 30.66
C SER A 385 15.58 -9.47 31.64
N SER A 386 15.78 -10.29 32.67
CA SER A 386 14.78 -10.57 33.70
C SER A 386 14.33 -9.32 34.49
N GLU A 387 15.15 -8.27 34.52
CA GLU A 387 14.81 -6.98 35.13
C GLU A 387 13.83 -6.18 34.23
N LEU A 388 14.00 -6.26 32.91
CA LEU A 388 13.09 -5.69 31.91
C LEU A 388 11.72 -6.39 31.91
N VAL A 389 11.71 -7.72 32.04
CA VAL A 389 10.47 -8.50 32.17
C VAL A 389 9.70 -8.15 33.45
N ASN A 390 10.40 -7.83 34.54
CA ASN A 390 9.76 -7.36 35.78
C ASN A 390 9.27 -5.91 35.68
N PHE A 391 9.93 -5.05 34.91
CA PHE A 391 9.47 -3.68 34.64
C PHE A 391 8.14 -3.69 33.87
N PHE A 392 8.04 -4.47 32.79
CA PHE A 392 6.80 -4.56 31.99
C PHE A 392 5.64 -5.28 32.68
N LYS A 393 5.90 -6.13 33.69
CA LYS A 393 4.83 -6.77 34.49
C LYS A 393 4.04 -5.81 35.39
N VAL A 394 4.51 -4.59 35.60
CA VAL A 394 3.79 -3.57 36.39
C VAL A 394 2.97 -2.62 35.51
N SER A 395 3.24 -2.58 34.20
CA SER A 395 2.64 -1.63 33.24
C SER A 395 1.54 -2.25 32.37
N ALA A 396 0.74 -3.18 32.89
CA ALA A 396 -0.33 -3.86 32.16
C ALA A 396 -1.59 -3.00 31.88
N LEU A 397 -1.44 -1.67 31.87
CA LEU A 397 -2.48 -0.67 31.59
C LEU A 397 -1.85 0.52 30.85
N ASP A 398 -1.50 0.32 29.58
CA ASP A 398 -1.21 1.38 28.62
C ASP A 398 -2.02 1.07 27.35
N MET A 399 -3.30 1.45 27.38
CA MET A 399 -4.27 1.12 26.33
C MET A 399 -4.79 2.41 25.69
N GLY A 400 -4.44 2.63 24.43
CA GLY A 400 -5.10 3.57 23.52
C GLY A 400 -5.74 2.77 22.38
N ASP A 401 -4.90 2.36 21.43
CA ASP A 401 -5.35 1.55 20.28
C ASP A 401 -5.65 0.08 20.66
N SER A 402 -5.03 -0.42 21.73
CA SER A 402 -5.26 -1.77 22.26
C SER A 402 -6.65 -1.94 22.89
N GLU A 403 -7.21 -0.89 23.53
CA GLU A 403 -8.52 -1.01 24.19
C GLU A 403 -9.65 -1.16 23.19
N LEU A 404 -9.62 -0.42 22.07
CA LEU A 404 -10.65 -0.50 21.04
C LEU A 404 -10.65 -1.86 20.35
N ILE A 405 -9.47 -2.40 20.02
CA ILE A 405 -9.33 -3.71 19.39
C ILE A 405 -9.79 -4.82 20.36
N PHE A 406 -9.33 -4.78 21.62
CA PHE A 406 -9.73 -5.75 22.64
C PHE A 406 -11.23 -5.68 22.95
N SER A 407 -11.81 -4.47 23.04
CA SER A 407 -13.25 -4.25 23.22
C SER A 407 -14.07 -4.73 22.02
N PHE A 408 -13.56 -4.55 20.80
CA PHE A 408 -14.18 -5.10 19.60
C PHE A 408 -14.12 -6.63 19.59
N TYR A 409 -13.02 -7.24 20.04
CA TYR A 409 -12.92 -8.69 20.19
C TYR A 409 -13.89 -9.22 21.24
N LEU A 410 -14.03 -8.56 22.40
CA LEU A 410 -15.05 -8.88 23.41
C LEU A 410 -16.48 -8.74 22.85
N LEU A 411 -16.74 -7.74 22.01
CA LEU A 411 -18.03 -7.57 21.33
C LEU A 411 -18.28 -8.74 20.35
N LEU A 412 -17.29 -9.16 19.56
CA LEU A 412 -17.42 -10.33 18.67
C LEU A 412 -17.64 -11.63 19.46
N CYS A 413 -16.99 -11.80 20.61
CA CYS A 413 -17.23 -12.95 21.51
C CYS A 413 -18.66 -12.92 22.11
N SER A 414 -19.17 -11.72 22.41
CA SER A 414 -20.55 -11.52 22.88
C SER A 414 -21.57 -11.85 21.79
N ILE A 415 -21.31 -11.43 20.54
CA ILE A 415 -22.16 -11.72 19.39
C ILE A 415 -22.12 -13.22 19.05
N ASP A 416 -20.94 -13.85 19.03
CA ASP A 416 -20.78 -15.30 18.85
C ASP A 416 -21.64 -16.10 19.86
N HIS A 417 -21.58 -15.74 21.13
CA HIS A 417 -22.37 -16.41 22.17
C HIS A 417 -23.88 -16.34 21.87
N VAL A 418 -24.39 -15.16 21.51
CA VAL A 418 -25.80 -14.97 21.12
C VAL A 418 -26.14 -15.74 19.83
N LEU A 419 -25.26 -15.70 18.82
CA LEU A 419 -25.46 -16.41 17.55
C LEU A 419 -25.49 -17.93 17.73
N ARG A 420 -24.66 -18.50 18.62
CA ARG A 420 -24.68 -19.93 18.96
C ARG A 420 -25.99 -20.35 19.63
N LEU A 421 -26.57 -19.48 20.46
CA LEU A 421 -27.87 -19.71 21.10
C LEU A 421 -29.08 -19.44 20.18
N THR A 422 -28.91 -18.64 19.12
CA THR A 422 -29.99 -18.25 18.22
C THR A 422 -30.33 -19.37 17.22
N PRO A 423 -31.62 -19.74 17.04
CA PRO A 423 -32.05 -20.68 16.01
C PRO A 423 -31.76 -20.16 14.59
N SER A 424 -31.37 -21.04 13.68
CA SER A 424 -30.96 -20.66 12.31
C SER A 424 -32.02 -19.86 11.53
N PHE A 425 -33.32 -20.10 11.75
CA PHE A 425 -34.40 -19.36 11.09
C PHE A 425 -34.53 -17.88 11.51
N MET A 426 -33.85 -17.47 12.59
CA MET A 426 -33.77 -16.07 13.03
C MET A 426 -32.50 -15.37 12.55
N LEU A 427 -31.61 -16.09 11.85
CA LEU A 427 -30.36 -15.59 11.32
C LEU A 427 -30.49 -15.35 9.81
N ASN A 428 -29.69 -14.42 9.30
CA ASN A 428 -29.51 -14.22 7.86
C ASN A 428 -28.26 -14.98 7.38
N PRO A 429 -28.15 -15.29 6.07
CA PRO A 429 -26.90 -15.76 5.49
C PRO A 429 -25.74 -14.77 5.73
N PRO A 430 -24.52 -15.26 5.99
CA PRO A 430 -24.11 -16.67 6.03
C PRO A 430 -24.40 -17.38 7.37
N PHE A 431 -24.69 -16.64 8.45
CA PHE A 431 -24.85 -17.19 9.80
C PHE A 431 -25.99 -18.21 9.92
N ASP A 432 -27.06 -18.10 9.12
CA ASP A 432 -28.15 -19.09 9.07
C ASP A 432 -27.68 -20.47 8.56
N THR A 433 -26.68 -20.46 7.68
CA THR A 433 -26.13 -21.61 6.97
C THR A 433 -25.06 -22.25 7.86
N VAL A 434 -24.13 -21.45 8.38
CA VAL A 434 -23.18 -21.87 9.42
C VAL A 434 -23.93 -22.45 10.62
N ARG A 435 -25.01 -21.82 11.10
CA ARG A 435 -25.80 -22.34 12.23
C ARG A 435 -26.50 -23.67 11.95
N ARG A 436 -26.86 -23.95 10.68
CA ARG A 436 -27.42 -25.23 10.23
C ARG A 436 -26.33 -26.30 10.13
N GLU A 437 -25.16 -25.95 9.62
CA GLU A 437 -24.01 -26.85 9.40
C GLU A 437 -23.31 -27.23 10.71
N CYS A 438 -23.12 -26.29 11.65
CA CYS A 438 -22.50 -26.57 12.94
C CYS A 438 -23.36 -27.42 13.90
N CYS A 439 -24.59 -27.77 13.53
CA CYS A 439 -25.34 -28.80 14.24
C CYS A 439 -24.69 -30.20 14.12
N GLU A 440 -23.73 -30.39 13.20
CA GLU A 440 -23.02 -31.64 12.96
C GLU A 440 -21.55 -31.62 13.45
N ASN A 441 -21.33 -31.33 14.75
CA ASN A 441 -20.09 -31.63 15.50
C ASN A 441 -18.75 -30.99 15.01
N VAL A 442 -18.74 -29.99 14.13
CA VAL A 442 -17.51 -29.32 13.67
C VAL A 442 -17.34 -27.93 14.30
N ASP A 443 -16.30 -27.78 15.13
CA ASP A 443 -15.81 -26.56 15.83
C ASP A 443 -16.85 -25.74 16.66
N PRO A 444 -16.76 -25.73 18.01
CA PRO A 444 -17.64 -24.89 18.85
C PRO A 444 -17.48 -23.38 18.65
N TYR A 445 -16.47 -22.92 17.90
CA TYR A 445 -16.22 -21.53 17.52
C TYR A 445 -16.52 -21.24 16.05
N CYS A 446 -17.30 -22.07 15.35
CA CYS A 446 -17.61 -21.85 13.94
C CYS A 446 -18.33 -20.51 13.66
N MET A 447 -19.21 -20.06 14.57
CA MET A 447 -19.89 -18.76 14.45
C MET A 447 -18.91 -17.61 14.67
N LEU A 448 -17.99 -17.73 15.65
CA LEU A 448 -16.87 -16.81 15.84
C LEU A 448 -15.95 -16.74 14.63
N LYS A 449 -15.70 -17.87 13.96
CA LYS A 449 -14.89 -17.94 12.74
C LYS A 449 -15.54 -17.17 11.60
N GLU A 450 -16.82 -17.40 11.34
CA GLU A 450 -17.59 -16.64 10.34
C GLU A 450 -17.61 -15.13 10.70
N LEU A 451 -17.82 -14.76 11.96
CA LEU A 451 -17.70 -13.36 12.40
C LEU A 451 -16.31 -12.78 12.11
N CYS A 452 -15.24 -13.54 12.36
CA CYS A 452 -13.87 -13.09 12.08
C CYS A 452 -13.62 -12.91 10.58
N GLU A 453 -14.22 -13.75 9.73
CA GLU A 453 -14.14 -13.62 8.27
C GLU A 453 -14.96 -12.42 7.76
N GLN A 454 -16.19 -12.20 8.27
CA GLN A 454 -17.01 -11.02 7.92
C GLN A 454 -16.38 -9.69 8.34
N PHE A 455 -15.76 -9.63 9.52
CA PHE A 455 -15.13 -8.41 10.05
C PHE A 455 -13.62 -8.31 9.75
N VAL A 456 -13.05 -9.27 9.02
CA VAL A 456 -11.64 -9.32 8.58
C VAL A 456 -10.65 -9.18 9.75
N VAL A 457 -10.88 -9.95 10.82
CA VAL A 457 -10.01 -10.00 12.01
C VAL A 457 -9.38 -11.39 12.20
N ARG A 458 -8.25 -11.48 12.90
CA ARG A 458 -7.54 -12.75 13.09
C ARG A 458 -8.29 -13.65 14.09
N TYR A 459 -8.89 -14.72 13.57
CA TYR A 459 -9.64 -15.70 14.37
C TYR A 459 -8.90 -16.18 15.63
N GLU A 460 -7.60 -16.50 15.55
CA GLU A 460 -6.85 -16.96 16.73
C GLU A 460 -6.70 -15.88 17.83
N GLU A 461 -6.66 -14.59 17.48
CA GLU A 461 -6.61 -13.51 18.46
C GLU A 461 -7.97 -13.33 19.15
N VAL A 462 -9.06 -13.30 18.37
CA VAL A 462 -10.41 -13.20 18.92
C VAL A 462 -10.77 -14.45 19.74
N LYS A 463 -10.35 -15.64 19.30
CA LYS A 463 -10.48 -16.90 20.03
C LYS A 463 -9.68 -16.90 21.33
N ALA A 464 -8.46 -16.35 21.33
CA ALA A 464 -7.69 -16.17 22.56
C ALA A 464 -8.38 -15.20 23.53
N VAL A 465 -9.02 -14.13 23.05
CA VAL A 465 -9.88 -13.28 23.89
C VAL A 465 -11.11 -14.02 24.41
N CYS A 466 -11.76 -14.81 23.54
CA CYS A 466 -12.93 -15.61 23.88
C CYS A 466 -12.64 -16.57 25.04
N VAL A 467 -11.61 -17.41 24.88
CA VAL A 467 -11.25 -18.48 25.82
C VAL A 467 -10.63 -17.93 27.11
N ASN A 468 -9.72 -16.93 27.04
CA ASN A 468 -8.96 -16.51 28.21
C ASN A 468 -9.64 -15.40 29.04
N PHE A 469 -10.59 -14.65 28.46
CA PHE A 469 -11.22 -13.50 29.11
C PHE A 469 -12.75 -13.56 29.10
N TRP A 470 -13.37 -13.79 27.95
CA TRP A 470 -14.84 -13.75 27.84
C TRP A 470 -15.52 -14.95 28.51
N GLU A 471 -15.13 -16.19 28.23
CA GLU A 471 -15.75 -17.39 28.82
C GLU A 471 -15.62 -17.44 30.37
N PRO A 472 -14.46 -17.11 30.98
CA PRO A 472 -14.34 -16.96 32.43
C PRO A 472 -15.23 -15.84 33.00
N PHE A 473 -15.32 -14.70 32.31
CA PHE A 473 -16.17 -13.59 32.73
C PHE A 473 -17.66 -13.94 32.65
N LEU A 474 -18.09 -14.53 31.54
CA LEU A 474 -19.45 -15.01 31.30
C LEU A 474 -19.89 -15.98 32.40
N SER A 475 -19.01 -16.91 32.77
CA SER A 475 -19.23 -17.87 33.87
C SER A 475 -19.37 -17.21 35.25
N SER A 476 -18.87 -15.99 35.43
CA SER A 476 -18.98 -15.22 36.68
C SER A 476 -20.29 -14.42 36.81
N LEU A 477 -21.07 -14.28 35.73
CA LEU A 477 -22.29 -13.49 35.72
C LEU A 477 -23.45 -14.17 36.47
N PRO A 478 -24.45 -13.40 36.95
CA PRO A 478 -25.67 -13.96 37.53
C PRO A 478 -26.40 -14.91 36.57
N HIS A 479 -26.52 -16.17 36.98
CA HIS A 479 -27.37 -17.16 36.32
C HIS A 479 -28.61 -17.47 37.17
N THR A 480 -29.71 -17.79 36.49
CA THR A 480 -30.97 -18.26 37.08
C THR A 480 -31.45 -19.46 36.26
N GLN A 481 -31.66 -20.61 36.91
CA GLN A 481 -32.02 -21.90 36.28
C GLN A 481 -31.05 -22.42 35.20
N GLY A 482 -29.81 -21.91 35.14
CA GLY A 482 -28.78 -22.30 34.17
C GLY A 482 -28.65 -21.37 32.96
N GLU A 483 -29.54 -20.37 32.84
CA GLU A 483 -29.44 -19.30 31.84
C GLU A 483 -28.98 -17.99 32.49
N LEU A 484 -28.47 -17.05 31.68
CA LEU A 484 -28.03 -15.74 32.13
C LEU A 484 -29.22 -14.87 32.56
N ASP A 485 -29.18 -14.37 33.80
CA ASP A 485 -30.25 -13.53 34.34
C ASP A 485 -30.05 -12.07 33.92
N LEU A 486 -30.60 -11.71 32.76
CA LEU A 486 -30.49 -10.37 32.18
C LEU A 486 -30.93 -9.26 33.15
N THR A 487 -31.98 -9.49 33.96
CA THR A 487 -32.48 -8.51 34.92
C THR A 487 -31.47 -8.25 36.02
N ARG A 488 -30.84 -9.30 36.56
CA ARG A 488 -29.79 -9.19 37.58
C ARG A 488 -28.49 -8.62 37.01
N ILE A 489 -28.13 -8.97 35.76
CA ILE A 489 -26.97 -8.42 35.05
C ILE A 489 -27.14 -6.91 34.84
N GLN A 490 -28.27 -6.47 34.29
CA GLN A 490 -28.58 -5.05 34.10
C GLN A 490 -28.64 -4.28 35.43
N THR A 491 -29.21 -4.89 36.48
CA THR A 491 -29.24 -4.28 37.83
C THR A 491 -27.83 -4.11 38.40
N ALA A 492 -26.96 -5.12 38.29
CA ALA A 492 -25.58 -5.07 38.75
C ALA A 492 -24.75 -4.02 37.98
N TYR A 493 -24.92 -3.97 36.66
CA TYR A 493 -24.31 -2.93 35.82
C TYR A 493 -24.76 -1.52 36.23
N LEU A 494 -26.07 -1.27 36.36
CA LEU A 494 -26.59 0.05 36.72
C LEU A 494 -26.10 0.53 38.09
N GLN A 495 -25.99 -0.39 39.05
CA GLN A 495 -25.39 -0.11 40.36
C GLN A 495 -23.89 0.22 40.26
N ASN A 496 -23.14 -0.49 39.41
CA ASN A 496 -21.71 -0.25 39.23
C ASN A 496 -21.44 1.10 38.54
N HIS A 497 -22.15 1.39 37.45
CA HIS A 497 -22.13 2.69 36.77
C HIS A 497 -22.47 3.84 37.74
N GLN A 498 -23.53 3.72 38.55
CA GLN A 498 -23.91 4.76 39.52
C GLN A 498 -22.86 4.96 40.63
N LYS A 499 -22.13 3.89 41.01
CA LYS A 499 -21.06 3.94 42.00
C LYS A 499 -19.78 4.55 41.46
N LEU A 500 -19.46 4.32 40.19
CA LEU A 500 -18.28 4.86 39.50
C LEU A 500 -18.49 6.28 38.98
N GLY A 501 -19.74 6.70 38.74
CA GLY A 501 -20.08 8.01 38.19
C GLY A 501 -19.83 8.12 36.69
N ASP A 502 -19.85 6.98 35.99
CA ASP A 502 -19.47 6.84 34.59
C ASP A 502 -20.63 7.15 33.61
N ILE A 503 -20.47 6.85 32.32
CA ILE A 503 -21.53 6.92 31.30
C ILE A 503 -22.42 5.67 31.36
N ASN A 504 -23.74 5.83 31.22
CA ASN A 504 -24.66 4.70 31.10
C ASN A 504 -24.74 4.21 29.64
N GLU A 505 -23.83 3.34 29.21
CA GLU A 505 -23.78 2.81 27.84
C GLU A 505 -25.04 2.02 27.44
N LEU A 506 -25.86 1.51 28.38
CA LEU A 506 -27.16 0.91 28.02
C LEU A 506 -28.11 1.91 27.32
N LEU A 507 -27.88 3.22 27.47
CA LEU A 507 -28.62 4.25 26.74
C LEU A 507 -28.34 4.27 25.22
N PHE A 508 -27.27 3.62 24.73
CA PHE A 508 -27.07 3.40 23.30
C PHE A 508 -28.13 2.45 22.71
N LEU A 509 -28.55 1.43 23.47
CA LEU A 509 -29.60 0.49 23.05
C LEU A 509 -30.97 1.18 22.88
N THR A 510 -31.25 2.19 23.71
CA THR A 510 -32.46 3.01 23.62
C THR A 510 -32.33 4.21 22.67
N LYS A 511 -31.17 4.37 22.02
CA LYS A 511 -30.83 5.52 21.14
C LYS A 511 -31.08 6.87 21.83
N SER A 512 -30.71 6.97 23.10
CA SER A 512 -30.95 8.18 23.89
C SER A 512 -30.31 9.42 23.24
N PRO A 513 -31.05 10.54 23.09
CA PRO A 513 -30.51 11.79 22.56
C PRO A 513 -29.48 12.46 23.51
N VAL A 514 -29.24 11.87 24.69
CA VAL A 514 -28.16 12.27 25.61
C VAL A 514 -26.80 11.71 25.16
N LEU A 515 -26.76 10.58 24.45
CA LEU A 515 -25.51 9.95 23.95
C LEU A 515 -25.37 9.99 22.42
N LEU A 516 -26.43 10.33 21.69
CA LEU A 516 -26.40 10.46 20.23
C LEU A 516 -26.55 11.93 19.79
N PRO A 517 -25.81 12.38 18.75
CA PRO A 517 -25.90 13.76 18.26
C PRO A 517 -27.34 14.15 17.90
N SER A 518 -27.78 15.31 18.41
CA SER A 518 -29.14 15.82 18.15
C SER A 518 -29.29 16.26 16.69
N VAL A 519 -30.10 15.52 15.91
CA VAL A 519 -30.43 15.90 14.53
C VAL A 519 -31.39 17.09 14.53
N SER A 520 -30.87 18.29 14.25
CA SER A 520 -31.69 19.48 14.04
C SER A 520 -32.40 19.40 12.68
N ASN A 521 -33.72 19.20 12.70
CA ASN A 521 -34.55 19.00 11.52
C ASN A 521 -34.60 20.19 10.56
N GLY A 522 -34.54 19.90 9.26
CA GLY A 522 -34.72 20.84 8.15
C GLY A 522 -34.90 20.12 6.81
N GLN A 523 -36.13 19.66 6.54
CA GLN A 523 -36.66 19.00 5.33
C GLN A 523 -36.11 19.57 3.99
N SER A 524 -36.02 18.87 2.84
CA SER A 524 -36.17 17.46 2.39
C SER A 524 -35.75 17.41 0.88
N MET A 525 -35.62 16.32 0.11
CA MET A 525 -36.08 14.91 0.19
C MET A 525 -34.99 13.94 -0.36
N ASP A 526 -35.29 12.63 -0.31
CA ASP A 526 -34.71 11.48 -1.01
C ASP A 526 -33.46 11.62 -1.90
N THR A 527 -32.34 11.11 -1.39
CA THR A 527 -31.45 10.20 -2.14
C THR A 527 -31.05 9.03 -1.21
N PRO A 528 -30.84 7.80 -1.72
CA PRO A 528 -30.47 6.66 -0.88
C PRO A 528 -29.07 6.83 -0.31
N LYS A 529 -28.89 6.44 0.97
CA LYS A 529 -27.58 6.47 1.64
C LYS A 529 -26.57 5.55 0.91
N PRO A 530 -25.33 6.00 0.66
CA PRO A 530 -24.28 5.15 0.12
C PRO A 530 -23.65 4.33 1.24
N ASP A 531 -24.24 3.18 1.56
CA ASP A 531 -23.59 2.20 2.44
C ASP A 531 -22.32 1.64 1.77
N THR A 532 -21.21 1.68 2.51
CA THR A 532 -19.94 0.96 2.22
C THR A 532 -19.36 1.14 0.81
N VAL A 533 -18.87 2.35 0.48
CA VAL A 533 -17.86 2.49 -0.59
C VAL A 533 -16.57 1.79 -0.12
N PRO A 534 -16.01 0.81 -0.88
CA PRO A 534 -14.77 0.13 -0.49
C PRO A 534 -13.63 1.13 -0.25
N MET A 535 -12.92 0.99 0.86
CA MET A 535 -11.74 1.81 1.16
C MET A 535 -10.63 1.51 0.14
N THR A 536 -10.35 2.47 -0.74
CA THR A 536 -9.20 2.39 -1.65
C THR A 536 -7.92 2.75 -0.90
N PRO A 537 -6.73 2.27 -1.33
CA PRO A 537 -5.45 2.62 -0.68
C PRO A 537 -5.22 4.13 -0.57
N VAL A 538 -5.65 4.91 -1.58
CA VAL A 538 -5.62 6.37 -1.55
C VAL A 538 -6.53 6.92 -0.44
N ARG A 539 -7.75 6.41 -0.30
CA ARG A 539 -8.69 6.85 0.75
C ARG A 539 -8.21 6.47 2.16
N ALA A 540 -7.59 5.31 2.32
CA ALA A 540 -6.98 4.89 3.58
C ALA A 540 -5.85 5.83 4.01
N ALA A 541 -4.88 6.05 3.12
CA ALA A 541 -3.75 6.95 3.40
C ALA A 541 -4.20 8.40 3.68
N LEU A 542 -5.19 8.91 2.92
CA LEU A 542 -5.78 10.23 3.18
C LEU A 542 -6.51 10.29 4.53
N SER A 543 -7.21 9.22 4.93
CA SER A 543 -7.89 9.16 6.23
C SER A 543 -6.90 9.23 7.41
N SER A 544 -5.76 8.53 7.32
CA SER A 544 -4.70 8.59 8.35
C SER A 544 -4.09 9.99 8.45
N VAL A 545 -3.83 10.64 7.31
CA VAL A 545 -3.39 12.05 7.27
C VAL A 545 -4.44 12.98 7.83
N GLN A 546 -5.73 12.78 7.53
CA GLN A 546 -6.80 13.62 8.05
C GLN A 546 -6.90 13.53 9.58
N GLN A 547 -6.90 12.31 10.14
CA GLN A 547 -6.91 12.08 11.59
C GLN A 547 -5.72 12.74 12.30
N LEU A 548 -4.51 12.60 11.76
CA LEU A 548 -3.32 13.29 12.29
C LEU A 548 -3.53 14.82 12.31
N ASN A 549 -4.13 15.39 11.26
CA ASN A 549 -4.35 16.82 11.17
C ASN A 549 -5.48 17.34 12.06
N GLU A 550 -6.52 16.55 12.30
CA GLU A 550 -7.57 16.82 13.30
C GLU A 550 -6.97 16.82 14.72
N VAL A 551 -6.10 15.85 15.03
CA VAL A 551 -5.36 15.81 16.31
C VAL A 551 -4.43 17.02 16.47
N LEU A 552 -3.88 17.55 15.39
CA LEU A 552 -2.99 18.72 15.39
C LEU A 552 -3.70 20.06 15.12
N GLU A 553 -5.03 20.07 15.04
CA GLU A 553 -5.79 21.31 14.80
C GLU A 553 -5.59 22.32 15.94
N GLY A 554 -5.36 23.58 15.58
CA GLY A 554 -5.03 24.66 16.51
C GLY A 554 -3.63 24.58 17.14
N CYS A 555 -2.86 23.50 16.94
CA CYS A 555 -1.49 23.39 17.45
C CYS A 555 -0.50 24.24 16.64
N LYS A 556 0.47 24.84 17.34
CA LYS A 556 1.51 25.71 16.76
C LYS A 556 2.87 25.02 16.72
N ASP A 557 3.73 25.47 15.82
CA ASP A 557 5.14 25.05 15.72
C ASP A 557 6.02 25.58 16.88
N THR A 558 5.41 26.24 17.86
CA THR A 558 6.06 26.85 19.04
C THR A 558 5.35 26.42 20.32
N PRO A 559 6.03 26.39 21.48
CA PRO A 559 5.42 25.99 22.74
C PRO A 559 4.26 26.92 23.12
N SER A 560 3.21 26.33 23.69
CA SER A 560 2.04 27.09 24.16
C SER A 560 2.39 28.02 25.32
N SER A 561 1.51 28.98 25.63
CA SER A 561 1.65 29.82 26.83
C SER A 561 1.69 29.01 28.12
N GLU A 562 0.99 27.87 28.18
CA GLU A 562 0.96 26.99 29.33
C GLU A 562 2.23 26.15 29.45
N LEU A 563 2.75 25.65 28.32
CA LEU A 563 4.02 24.94 28.26
C LEU A 563 5.21 25.85 28.63
N VAL A 564 5.20 27.11 28.18
CA VAL A 564 6.14 28.15 28.61
C VAL A 564 6.04 28.45 30.12
N ASN A 565 4.85 28.31 30.73
CA ASN A 565 4.72 28.46 32.19
C ASN A 565 5.38 27.28 32.95
N PHE A 566 5.26 26.04 32.45
CA PHE A 566 6.02 24.90 33.00
C PHE A 566 7.54 25.09 32.88
N PHE A 567 8.02 25.64 31.75
CA PHE A 567 9.45 25.94 31.58
C PHE A 567 9.95 26.99 32.58
N LYS A 568 9.14 28.04 32.82
CA LYS A 568 9.44 29.08 33.82
C LYS A 568 9.33 28.63 35.27
N SER A 569 8.56 27.58 35.57
CA SER A 569 8.49 27.00 36.92
C SER A 569 9.61 26.01 37.24
N CYS A 570 10.50 25.74 36.28
CA CYS A 570 11.68 24.92 36.51
C CYS A 570 12.80 25.72 37.19
N THR A 571 13.49 25.09 38.15
CA THR A 571 14.70 25.61 38.81
C THR A 571 15.81 25.99 37.81
N SER A 572 15.93 25.24 36.70
CA SER A 572 16.71 25.62 35.52
C SER A 572 15.79 25.63 34.31
N ASN A 573 15.60 26.80 33.69
CA ASN A 573 14.66 27.00 32.58
C ASN A 573 15.16 26.24 31.32
N PRO A 574 14.46 25.19 30.87
CA PRO A 574 14.90 24.33 29.78
C PRO A 574 14.58 24.89 28.39
N GLN A 575 13.81 25.99 28.30
CA GLN A 575 13.30 26.53 27.04
C GLN A 575 14.39 26.74 25.94
N PRO A 576 15.53 27.42 26.19
CA PRO A 576 16.52 27.64 25.14
C PRO A 576 17.13 26.33 24.62
N ASP A 577 17.39 25.37 25.51
CA ASP A 577 17.99 24.08 25.15
C ASP A 577 17.00 23.19 24.38
N ILE A 578 15.69 23.32 24.65
CA ILE A 578 14.62 22.66 23.88
C ILE A 578 14.50 23.29 22.49
N GLU A 579 14.45 24.62 22.39
CA GLU A 579 14.35 25.34 21.10
C GLU A 579 15.59 25.09 20.22
N ASP A 580 16.78 25.01 20.82
CA ASP A 580 18.02 24.69 20.12
C ASP A 580 18.02 23.25 19.57
N ARG A 581 17.59 22.30 20.40
CA ARG A 581 17.49 20.89 20.02
C ARG A 581 16.49 20.64 18.91
N VAL A 582 15.31 21.28 18.97
CA VAL A 582 14.29 21.20 17.90
C VAL A 582 14.85 21.73 16.58
N ARG A 583 15.63 22.82 16.60
CA ARG A 583 16.25 23.39 15.40
C ARG A 583 17.35 22.50 14.82
N HIS A 584 18.26 22.01 15.64
CA HIS A 584 19.37 21.16 15.16
C HIS A 584 18.89 19.79 14.65
N LEU A 585 17.82 19.25 15.24
CA LEU A 585 17.20 18.02 14.74
C LEU A 585 16.38 18.25 13.45
N GLU A 586 15.91 19.48 13.16
CA GLU A 586 15.30 19.80 11.85
C GLU A 586 16.32 19.62 10.73
N GLU A 587 17.49 20.25 10.86
CA GLU A 587 18.59 20.17 9.87
C GLU A 587 18.94 18.70 9.58
N ARG A 588 19.12 17.91 10.65
CA ARG A 588 19.48 16.50 10.55
C ARG A 588 18.37 15.63 9.97
N PHE A 589 17.10 15.93 10.26
CA PHE A 589 15.94 15.25 9.67
C PHE A 589 15.83 15.59 8.18
N VAL A 590 15.91 16.87 7.82
CA VAL A 590 15.83 17.37 6.44
C VAL A 590 16.94 16.76 5.58
N ASP A 591 18.17 16.72 6.07
CA ASP A 591 19.30 16.12 5.35
C ASP A 591 19.13 14.61 5.18
N GLY A 592 18.72 13.88 6.23
CA GLY A 592 18.45 12.45 6.15
C GLY A 592 17.29 12.12 5.21
N PHE A 593 16.20 12.88 5.28
CA PHE A 593 15.05 12.75 4.38
C PHE A 593 15.45 13.02 2.93
N CYS A 594 16.19 14.09 2.64
CA CYS A 594 16.66 14.41 1.29
C CYS A 594 17.68 13.39 0.75
N GLN A 595 18.45 12.71 1.61
CA GLN A 595 19.34 11.61 1.19
C GLN A 595 18.55 10.37 0.77
N VAL A 596 17.50 9.99 1.50
CA VAL A 596 16.69 8.80 1.21
C VAL A 596 15.69 9.05 0.09
N MET A 597 15.07 10.23 0.06
CA MET A 597 13.93 10.53 -0.80
C MET A 597 14.28 11.40 -2.01
N GLY A 598 15.47 12.00 -2.07
CA GLY A 598 15.92 12.86 -3.18
C GLY A 598 16.06 14.34 -2.79
N LYS A 599 17.08 15.01 -3.36
CA LYS A 599 17.54 16.36 -2.96
C LYS A 599 16.50 17.48 -3.12
N ASN A 600 15.51 17.30 -3.99
CA ASN A 600 14.53 18.34 -4.31
C ASN A 600 13.38 18.45 -3.30
N LYS A 601 13.41 17.67 -2.20
CA LYS A 601 12.27 17.50 -1.27
C LYS A 601 12.36 18.29 0.03
N LYS A 602 13.24 19.30 0.10
CA LYS A 602 13.47 20.09 1.31
C LYS A 602 12.15 20.65 1.89
N SER A 603 11.30 21.25 1.07
CA SER A 603 9.98 21.78 1.50
C SER A 603 9.08 20.72 2.14
N ILE A 604 8.99 19.52 1.55
CA ILE A 604 8.21 18.39 2.09
C ILE A 604 8.79 17.94 3.43
N SER A 605 10.10 17.76 3.51
CA SER A 605 10.76 17.32 4.75
C SER A 605 10.57 18.31 5.90
N GLN A 606 10.67 19.62 5.62
CA GLN A 606 10.40 20.66 6.62
C GLN A 606 8.92 20.64 7.07
N GLN A 607 7.98 20.45 6.14
CA GLN A 607 6.56 20.33 6.48
C GLN A 607 6.25 19.10 7.35
N ARG A 608 6.85 17.93 7.05
CA ARG A 608 6.73 16.72 7.88
C ARG A 608 7.30 16.95 9.28
N TYR A 609 8.47 17.59 9.35
CA TYR A 609 9.10 17.91 10.63
C TYR A 609 8.27 18.89 11.47
N GLN A 610 7.68 19.92 10.85
CA GLN A 610 6.78 20.87 11.53
C GLN A 610 5.57 20.17 12.16
N LEU A 611 4.92 19.24 11.45
CA LEU A 611 3.84 18.43 12.03
C LEU A 611 4.33 17.61 13.24
N ALA A 612 5.54 17.05 13.17
CA ALA A 612 6.13 16.32 14.29
C ALA A 612 6.46 17.23 15.49
N VAL A 613 6.91 18.47 15.25
CA VAL A 613 7.15 19.47 16.29
C VAL A 613 5.84 19.89 16.98
N ARG A 614 4.74 20.07 16.22
CA ARG A 614 3.40 20.32 16.79
C ARG A 614 2.96 19.17 17.70
N LEU A 615 3.13 17.93 17.24
CA LEU A 615 2.78 16.73 18.00
C LEU A 615 3.65 16.61 19.27
N TYR A 616 4.95 16.82 19.15
CA TYR A 616 5.92 16.83 20.25
C TYR A 616 5.52 17.82 21.35
N TYR A 617 5.24 19.09 21.01
CA TYR A 617 4.83 20.08 22.02
C TYR A 617 3.46 19.74 22.63
N ARG A 618 2.50 19.23 21.84
CA ARG A 618 1.19 18.79 22.32
C ARG A 618 1.30 17.65 23.33
N VAL A 619 2.07 16.61 23.02
CA VAL A 619 2.27 15.45 23.92
C VAL A 619 3.07 15.86 25.16
N LEU A 620 4.10 16.69 25.02
CA LEU A 620 4.89 17.21 26.14
C LEU A 620 4.02 17.99 27.15
N GLU A 621 3.14 18.87 26.67
CA GLU A 621 2.22 19.60 27.54
C GLU A 621 1.23 18.66 28.25
N LYS A 622 0.70 17.65 27.54
CA LYS A 622 -0.23 16.65 28.12
C LYS A 622 0.46 15.80 29.18
N MET A 623 1.70 15.37 28.95
CA MET A 623 2.53 14.68 29.95
C MET A 623 2.75 15.54 31.19
N LEU A 624 3.12 16.81 31.03
CA LEU A 624 3.37 17.71 32.16
C LEU A 624 2.10 18.04 32.97
N LYS A 625 0.94 18.11 32.32
CA LYS A 625 -0.37 18.22 32.99
C LYS A 625 -0.64 16.98 33.85
N ALA A 626 -0.58 15.79 33.26
CA ALA A 626 -0.80 14.54 33.97
C ALA A 626 0.19 14.35 35.15
N GLU A 627 1.48 14.66 34.94
CA GLU A 627 2.50 14.57 35.98
C GLU A 627 2.32 15.61 37.09
N LYS A 628 1.83 16.82 36.78
CA LYS A 628 1.48 17.83 37.79
C LYS A 628 0.34 17.36 38.68
N ASP A 629 -0.70 16.77 38.10
CA ASP A 629 -1.83 16.25 38.84
C ASP A 629 -1.41 15.03 39.68
N ARG A 630 -0.60 14.12 39.12
CA ARG A 630 -0.09 12.91 39.80
C ARG A 630 0.88 13.20 40.94
N LEU A 631 1.80 14.14 40.77
CA LEU A 631 2.85 14.45 41.75
C LEU A 631 2.54 15.64 42.66
N SER A 632 1.52 16.44 42.34
CA SER A 632 1.23 17.73 43.01
C SER A 632 2.44 18.68 43.05
N ARG A 633 3.30 18.62 42.02
CA ARG A 633 4.52 19.43 41.86
C ARG A 633 4.48 20.20 40.54
N ALA A 634 5.10 21.39 40.53
CA ALA A 634 5.20 22.24 39.34
C ALA A 634 6.64 22.32 38.75
N ASP A 635 7.66 21.89 39.49
CA ASP A 635 9.05 21.85 39.02
C ASP A 635 9.37 20.45 38.44
N PHE A 636 9.61 20.41 37.14
CA PHE A 636 10.00 19.23 36.36
C PHE A 636 11.43 19.33 35.79
N SER A 637 12.30 20.14 36.40
CA SER A 637 13.67 20.41 35.90
C SER A 637 14.45 19.16 35.53
N THR A 638 14.35 18.08 36.32
CA THR A 638 15.06 16.82 36.09
C THR A 638 14.61 16.08 34.81
N LEU A 639 13.33 16.20 34.46
CA LEU A 639 12.76 15.63 33.23
C LEU A 639 13.03 16.57 32.05
N LEU A 640 12.76 17.86 32.21
CA LEU A 640 12.78 18.81 31.10
C LEU A 640 14.19 19.27 30.69
N ASN A 641 15.21 19.11 31.53
CA ASN A 641 16.62 19.29 31.13
C ASN A 641 17.26 17.97 30.65
N ASN A 642 16.53 16.85 30.57
CA ASN A 642 17.08 15.58 30.11
C ASN A 642 17.25 15.57 28.59
N ASP A 643 18.45 15.22 28.10
CA ASP A 643 18.74 15.18 26.66
C ASP A 643 17.94 14.08 25.93
N THR A 644 18.03 12.86 26.46
CA THR A 644 17.41 11.65 25.90
C THR A 644 15.88 11.76 25.86
N PHE A 645 15.25 12.29 26.91
CA PHE A 645 13.78 12.41 26.98
C PHE A 645 13.18 13.13 25.78
N HIS A 646 13.63 14.35 25.48
CA HIS A 646 13.06 15.09 24.34
C HIS A 646 13.48 14.49 22.99
N LYS A 647 14.66 13.86 22.90
CA LYS A 647 15.06 13.14 21.67
C LYS A 647 14.14 11.95 21.41
N SER A 648 13.81 11.16 22.43
CA SER A 648 12.86 10.05 22.35
C SER A 648 11.45 10.54 22.02
N LEU A 649 10.96 11.59 22.70
CA LEU A 649 9.62 12.12 22.47
C LEU A 649 9.46 12.72 21.07
N LEU A 650 10.47 13.46 20.58
CA LEU A 650 10.45 14.03 19.24
C LEU A 650 10.63 12.96 18.16
N ALA A 651 11.47 11.94 18.38
CA ALA A 651 11.60 10.81 17.47
C ALA A 651 10.26 10.03 17.37
N CYS A 652 9.57 9.81 18.49
CA CYS A 652 8.23 9.22 18.50
C CYS A 652 7.21 10.07 17.73
N ALA A 653 7.25 11.40 17.89
CA ALA A 653 6.38 12.31 17.15
C ALA A 653 6.69 12.31 15.64
N VAL A 654 7.97 12.22 15.25
CA VAL A 654 8.38 12.04 13.85
C VAL A 654 7.87 10.72 13.29
N GLU A 655 8.00 9.61 14.05
CA GLU A 655 7.55 8.28 13.62
C GLU A 655 6.04 8.27 13.33
N VAL A 656 5.21 8.83 14.22
CA VAL A 656 3.76 8.94 14.01
C VAL A 656 3.41 9.72 12.74
N VAL A 657 4.10 10.84 12.49
CA VAL A 657 3.87 11.63 11.26
C VAL A 657 4.34 10.87 10.02
N MET A 658 5.50 10.22 10.07
CA MET A 658 6.03 9.46 8.94
C MET A 658 5.17 8.24 8.61
N ALA A 659 4.66 7.53 9.62
CA ALA A 659 3.72 6.44 9.46
C ALA A 659 2.37 6.90 8.87
N ALA A 660 1.83 8.03 9.32
CA ALA A 660 0.57 8.57 8.78
C ALA A 660 0.64 8.96 7.29
N TYR A 661 1.81 9.39 6.80
CA TYR A 661 2.05 9.72 5.39
C TYR A 661 2.67 8.57 4.57
N ALA A 662 3.02 7.45 5.20
CA ALA A 662 3.45 6.26 4.50
C ALA A 662 2.28 5.63 3.74
N SER A 663 2.59 4.98 2.62
CA SER A 663 1.66 3.99 2.08
C SER A 663 1.63 2.79 3.04
N THR A 664 0.47 2.51 3.63
CA THR A 664 0.15 1.19 4.19
C THR A 664 0.05 0.21 3.01
N GLY A 665 1.21 -0.33 2.65
CA GLY A 665 1.45 -1.12 1.43
C GLY A 665 0.95 -2.55 1.52
#